data_AF-A0A4R9GEI3-F1
#
_entry.id   AF-A0A4R9GEI3-F1
#
_cell.length_a   1.000
_cell.length_b   1.000
_cell.length_c   1.000
_cell.angle_alpha   90.00
_cell.angle_beta   90.00
_cell.angle_gamma   90.00
#
_symmetry.space_group_name_H-M   'P 1'
#
loop_
_entity.id
_entity.type
_entity.pdbx_description
1 polymer ?
#
loop_
_entity_poly.entity_id
_entity_poly.type
_entity_poly.pdbx_seq_one_letter_code
_entity_poly.pdbx_strand_id
1 'polypeptide(L)'
;MSNETATTAETKPANDLDKLTSLFNEEIYVRSDANSIPASKFKIYDDLIESFTSAGLTDSAKVKLEEHLTEHPESISARYLLGILGLQKGSIDAASYFKSLLDAFKQSGKWTIIEHITDNILKYGEDRYALRFKAEALEKLKKNKELKPVLEKLAKQDRKNPEIAKKYALAILDENRERAVAYLKQAIETFAKTKDYEQFEEIWPIFVSNSYDDIQFVEKIERILLGHREKTRLAGYLYPLVEPHKAVEDWDRVIYLLKKILDHEPISNKARNELIRVYKLKYANHSLLEDFLKMSELGNNRKPVKICISNFERNIVFDTDNYVLHRNWGVGKIVSISPNGDSIFVDFKDKKNHKLSIQMAITSLKPLKGDHIWVKFYENKESVTDLFEKDIPGFFKELLTSFEGHMLVAEIKNEVAGKFLPATEWSKWWNKAKNIIKKEPKLGFNPKKKDELWYREKPITFAEELTEKFSATADLSKKLDIAIEALRNKEEAEGAIDTFAHHYFEEEEAHEPFRRIVAYLYLEEVAATMESEDGTPYDFQRRQKEEDVAQLTKTQGRDELLDISARITNLDIKKSFVDLVKKFHKDWVNVLVGLLFEVPVKNNKYVVSVLENDQKHAELNLFIETAANRAKENPEVFLWVAKSILWHTWEEDWMNVSRQDLILRVLRLLKPLNKIEEKGTKLKNTCHEILFGNDAAIITEAIQNGDSEYIRKVYALYREVPYIEETEKDKLLSLIQSLKPDLIWEEEEEEDEEDDVLARIPENAVLVTRWALNQKKADFEHLVNVEMLENSRDIGEAQERGDLRENAEYKAAMERQVQLQAQIKKLESELKTAVVLDLSNVKTDRINIGTTVKLKNESSGENQTYSILGAWDADTEKNIISYQSPLAKSLLGKRIGDTAALNLGGAETKFKVLDISRFSLQSQES
;
A
#
# COMPACT_ATOMS: atom_id res chain seq x y z
N MET A 1 -100.25 -11.00 -6.95
CA MET A 1 -101.00 -10.80 -5.69
C MET A 1 -100.05 -11.20 -4.57
N SER A 2 -99.42 -10.31 -3.81
CA SER A 2 -99.72 -8.91 -3.55
C SER A 2 -98.42 -8.16 -3.22
N ASN A 3 -98.27 -6.98 -3.84
CA ASN A 3 -97.37 -5.92 -3.37
C ASN A 3 -97.85 -5.44 -2.00
N GLU A 4 -96.92 -5.10 -1.10
CA GLU A 4 -96.91 -3.80 -0.45
C GLU A 4 -95.54 -3.48 0.16
N THR A 5 -95.24 -2.20 0.12
CA THR A 5 -93.99 -1.47 0.20
C THR A 5 -93.68 -0.91 1.59
N ALA A 6 -92.45 -0.37 1.72
CA ALA A 6 -91.95 0.62 2.69
C ALA A 6 -91.35 0.04 3.99
N THR A 7 -90.07 0.29 4.33
CA THR A 7 -89.44 1.62 4.44
C THR A 7 -87.91 1.62 4.21
N THR A 8 -87.47 2.66 3.51
CA THR A 8 -86.13 3.23 3.26
C THR A 8 -85.29 3.48 4.54
N ALA A 9 -83.98 3.22 4.61
CA ALA A 9 -82.80 3.88 4.01
C ALA A 9 -82.36 5.22 4.69
N GLU A 10 -81.04 5.29 4.97
CA GLU A 10 -80.15 6.48 5.00
C GLU A 10 -80.14 7.47 6.18
N THR A 11 -78.98 7.57 6.87
CA THR A 11 -78.26 8.82 7.27
C THR A 11 -77.16 8.51 8.30
N LYS A 12 -75.88 8.48 7.90
CA LYS A 12 -74.73 8.57 8.83
C LYS A 12 -73.42 9.14 8.26
N PRO A 13 -73.02 8.96 6.98
CA PRO A 13 -71.69 9.40 6.54
C PRO A 13 -71.54 10.92 6.31
N ALA A 14 -72.63 11.67 6.11
CA ALA A 14 -72.56 13.13 5.89
C ALA A 14 -72.24 13.94 7.17
N ASN A 15 -72.55 13.40 8.35
CA ASN A 15 -72.49 14.16 9.61
C ASN A 15 -71.06 14.29 10.19
N ASP A 16 -70.12 13.44 9.78
CA ASP A 16 -68.77 13.42 10.36
C ASP A 16 -67.82 14.40 9.67
N LEU A 17 -67.96 14.66 8.36
CA LEU A 17 -67.21 15.70 7.64
C LEU A 17 -67.64 17.12 8.05
N ASP A 18 -68.90 17.32 8.45
CA ASP A 18 -69.40 18.59 8.97
C ASP A 18 -68.81 18.94 10.34
N LYS A 19 -68.40 17.92 11.12
CA LYS A 19 -67.67 18.13 12.38
C LYS A 19 -66.30 18.78 12.15
N LEU A 20 -65.63 18.53 11.02
CA LEU A 20 -64.38 19.24 10.67
C LEU A 20 -64.65 20.73 10.48
N THR A 21 -65.72 21.11 9.79
CA THR A 21 -66.09 22.53 9.61
C THR A 21 -66.37 23.19 10.96
N SER A 22 -67.11 22.51 11.85
CA SER A 22 -67.37 23.00 13.20
C SER A 22 -66.08 23.18 14.00
N LEU A 23 -65.14 22.24 13.86
CA LEU A 23 -63.87 22.23 14.57
C LEU A 23 -62.95 23.37 14.08
N PHE A 24 -62.86 23.58 12.77
CA PHE A 24 -62.09 24.69 12.18
C PHE A 24 -62.65 26.04 12.60
N ASN A 25 -63.98 26.20 12.56
CA ASN A 25 -64.63 27.42 13.03
C ASN A 25 -64.31 27.67 14.50
N GLU A 26 -64.41 26.65 15.36
CA GLU A 26 -64.06 26.78 16.78
C GLU A 26 -62.59 27.19 16.97
N GLU A 27 -61.66 26.58 16.25
CA GLU A 27 -60.22 26.89 16.33
C GLU A 27 -59.92 28.34 15.93
N ILE A 28 -60.52 28.82 14.83
CA ILE A 28 -60.41 30.20 14.34
C ILE A 28 -61.04 31.19 15.33
N TYR A 29 -62.26 30.94 15.81
CA TYR A 29 -62.98 31.86 16.70
C TYR A 29 -62.31 31.99 18.06
N VAL A 30 -61.75 30.90 18.59
CA VAL A 30 -61.06 30.88 19.89
C VAL A 30 -59.61 31.35 19.78
N ARG A 31 -59.04 31.41 18.56
CA ARG A 31 -57.61 31.64 18.30
C ARG A 31 -56.74 30.69 19.13
N SER A 32 -57.06 29.40 19.04
CA SER A 32 -56.35 28.38 19.82
C SER A 32 -54.88 28.30 19.38
N ASP A 33 -53.97 28.43 20.33
CA ASP A 33 -52.53 28.30 20.15
C ASP A 33 -51.96 27.22 21.10
N ALA A 34 -50.68 26.93 21.00
CA ALA A 34 -50.04 25.90 21.82
C ALA A 34 -50.11 26.19 23.33
N ASN A 35 -50.30 27.46 23.74
CA ASN A 35 -50.44 27.84 25.14
C ASN A 35 -51.86 27.64 25.69
N SER A 36 -52.87 27.88 24.85
CA SER A 36 -54.28 27.96 25.25
C SER A 36 -55.05 26.64 25.06
N ILE A 37 -54.62 25.76 24.14
CA ILE A 37 -55.33 24.51 23.88
C ILE A 37 -55.21 23.49 25.05
N PRO A 38 -56.33 22.93 25.55
CA PRO A 38 -56.30 21.91 26.60
C PRO A 38 -56.04 20.51 26.04
N ALA A 39 -55.36 19.66 26.82
CA ALA A 39 -55.05 18.28 26.44
C ALA A 39 -56.29 17.43 26.12
N SER A 40 -57.45 17.75 26.71
CA SER A 40 -58.71 17.07 26.44
C SER A 40 -59.20 17.18 24.99
N LYS A 41 -58.78 18.22 24.24
CA LYS A 41 -59.12 18.38 22.82
C LYS A 41 -58.51 17.30 21.94
N PHE A 42 -57.32 16.78 22.28
CA PHE A 42 -56.67 15.74 21.49
C PHE A 42 -57.42 14.41 21.50
N LYS A 43 -58.16 14.11 22.59
CA LYS A 43 -59.08 12.97 22.61
C LYS A 43 -60.21 13.12 21.60
N ILE A 44 -60.73 14.34 21.43
CA ILE A 44 -61.76 14.63 20.41
C ILE A 44 -61.18 14.45 19.00
N TYR A 45 -59.91 14.81 18.80
CA TYR A 45 -59.24 14.60 17.52
C TYR A 45 -59.03 13.10 17.23
N ASP A 46 -58.64 12.31 18.22
CA ASP A 46 -58.52 10.86 18.11
C ASP A 46 -59.87 10.19 17.77
N ASP A 47 -60.95 10.60 18.44
CA ASP A 47 -62.31 10.09 18.18
C ASP A 47 -62.75 10.41 16.73
N LEU A 48 -62.36 11.57 16.19
CA LEU A 48 -62.61 11.94 14.79
C LEU A 48 -61.80 11.09 13.81
N ILE A 49 -60.53 10.81 14.10
CA ILE A 49 -59.69 9.92 13.28
C ILE A 49 -60.31 8.53 13.19
N GLU A 50 -60.75 7.97 14.32
CA GLU A 50 -61.40 6.65 14.37
C GLU A 50 -62.73 6.64 13.60
N SER A 51 -63.52 7.72 13.72
CA SER A 51 -64.76 7.92 12.95
C SER A 51 -64.49 7.95 11.44
N PHE A 52 -63.48 8.70 10.97
CA PHE A 52 -63.15 8.74 9.54
C PHE A 52 -62.63 7.39 9.03
N THR A 53 -61.81 6.71 9.82
CA THR A 53 -61.24 5.41 9.47
C THR A 53 -62.34 4.34 9.35
N SER A 54 -63.25 4.27 10.33
CA SER A 54 -64.35 3.29 10.35
C SER A 54 -65.43 3.56 9.30
N ALA A 55 -65.63 4.82 8.92
CA ALA A 55 -66.56 5.22 7.87
C ALA A 55 -65.97 5.14 6.46
N GLY A 56 -64.67 4.86 6.30
CA GLY A 56 -63.99 4.86 4.99
C GLY A 56 -63.87 6.26 4.36
N LEU A 57 -63.92 7.33 5.16
CA LEU A 57 -63.92 8.73 4.72
C LEU A 57 -62.53 9.39 4.78
N THR A 58 -61.47 8.62 5.01
CA THR A 58 -60.10 9.11 5.21
C THR A 58 -59.62 10.04 4.08
N ASP A 59 -59.87 9.68 2.81
CA ASP A 59 -59.43 10.50 1.67
C ASP A 59 -60.18 11.82 1.56
N SER A 60 -61.51 11.80 1.77
CA SER A 60 -62.33 13.01 1.77
C SER A 60 -62.00 13.94 2.94
N ALA A 61 -61.70 13.37 4.12
CA ALA A 61 -61.25 14.14 5.27
C ALA A 61 -59.88 14.79 5.01
N LYS A 62 -58.95 14.06 4.37
CA LYS A 62 -57.61 14.58 4.04
C LYS A 62 -57.67 15.78 3.11
N VAL A 63 -58.44 15.71 2.02
CA VAL A 63 -58.62 16.84 1.08
C VAL A 63 -59.10 18.08 1.82
N LYS A 64 -60.13 17.93 2.66
CA LYS A 64 -60.69 19.05 3.44
C LYS A 64 -59.71 19.64 4.46
N LEU A 65 -58.88 18.79 5.07
CA LEU A 65 -57.83 19.23 6.00
C LEU A 65 -56.67 19.93 5.28
N GLU A 66 -56.27 19.46 4.09
CA GLU A 66 -55.22 20.07 3.26
C GLU A 66 -55.67 21.45 2.72
N GLU A 67 -56.93 21.58 2.30
CA GLU A 67 -57.55 22.85 1.93
C GLU A 67 -57.51 23.85 3.09
N HIS A 68 -57.94 23.41 4.29
CA HIS A 68 -57.91 24.26 5.47
C HIS A 68 -56.50 24.68 5.87
N LEU A 69 -55.52 23.78 5.79
CA LEU A 69 -54.13 24.09 6.13
C LEU A 69 -53.47 25.04 5.13
N THR A 70 -53.96 25.10 3.88
CA THR A 70 -53.52 26.07 2.88
C THR A 70 -53.93 27.50 3.26
N GLU A 71 -55.13 27.65 3.82
CA GLU A 71 -55.66 28.95 4.26
C GLU A 71 -55.21 29.33 5.68
N HIS A 72 -55.00 28.33 6.54
CA HIS A 72 -54.62 28.47 7.94
C HIS A 72 -53.43 27.57 8.30
N PRO A 73 -52.21 27.93 7.86
CA PRO A 73 -51.03 27.10 8.06
C PRO A 73 -50.79 26.75 9.52
N GLU A 74 -51.15 27.61 10.47
CA GLU A 74 -50.98 27.48 11.92
C GLU A 74 -51.92 26.50 12.63
N SER A 75 -52.96 25.98 11.97
CA SER A 75 -53.96 25.11 12.59
C SER A 75 -53.31 23.89 13.27
N ILE A 76 -53.54 23.76 14.58
CA ILE A 76 -53.05 22.66 15.40
C ILE A 76 -53.85 21.40 15.07
N SER A 77 -55.17 21.55 14.95
CA SER A 77 -56.05 20.41 14.69
C SER A 77 -55.82 19.80 13.32
N ALA A 78 -55.66 20.62 12.28
CA ALA A 78 -55.47 20.13 10.92
C ALA A 78 -54.13 19.41 10.78
N ARG A 79 -53.04 19.96 11.34
CA ARG A 79 -51.72 19.31 11.36
C ARG A 79 -51.73 17.99 12.13
N TYR A 80 -52.39 17.94 13.28
CA TYR A 80 -52.47 16.71 14.08
C TYR A 80 -53.25 15.61 13.36
N LEU A 81 -54.44 15.95 12.84
CA LEU A 81 -55.30 15.02 12.11
C LEU A 81 -54.64 14.53 10.82
N LEU A 82 -54.07 15.43 10.00
CA LEU A 82 -53.33 15.06 8.79
C LEU A 82 -52.11 14.21 9.08
N GLY A 83 -51.38 14.53 10.16
CA GLY A 83 -50.24 13.75 10.61
C GLY A 83 -50.64 12.30 10.89
N ILE A 84 -51.68 12.06 11.68
CA ILE A 84 -52.09 10.69 12.05
C ILE A 84 -52.70 9.95 10.86
N LEU A 85 -53.57 10.59 10.06
CA LEU A 85 -54.15 9.97 8.86
C LEU A 85 -53.07 9.65 7.81
N GLY A 86 -52.02 10.50 7.72
CA GLY A 86 -50.85 10.26 6.88
C GLY A 86 -50.02 9.06 7.36
N LEU A 87 -49.80 8.90 8.66
CA LEU A 87 -49.12 7.74 9.24
C LEU A 87 -49.88 6.43 8.98
N GLN A 88 -51.22 6.42 9.03
CA GLN A 88 -52.04 5.25 8.70
C GLN A 88 -51.84 4.75 7.25
N LYS A 89 -51.53 5.65 6.32
CA LYS A 89 -51.32 5.33 4.90
C LYS A 89 -49.84 5.22 4.50
N GLY A 90 -48.90 5.36 5.43
CA GLY A 90 -47.46 5.31 5.15
C GLY A 90 -46.93 6.52 4.36
N SER A 91 -47.58 7.69 4.47
CA SER A 91 -47.21 8.91 3.74
C SER A 91 -45.99 9.60 4.37
N ILE A 92 -44.98 9.96 3.55
CA ILE A 92 -43.73 10.60 3.99
C ILE A 92 -43.97 12.01 4.57
N ASP A 93 -44.95 12.75 4.05
CA ASP A 93 -45.25 14.13 4.45
C ASP A 93 -45.73 14.27 5.90
N ALA A 94 -46.19 13.18 6.53
CA ALA A 94 -46.74 13.14 7.88
C ALA A 94 -45.73 13.61 8.95
N ALA A 95 -44.43 13.34 8.76
CA ALA A 95 -43.38 13.71 9.71
C ALA A 95 -43.19 15.22 9.86
N SER A 96 -43.49 16.00 8.81
CA SER A 96 -43.32 17.46 8.81
C SER A 96 -44.32 18.16 9.74
N TYR A 97 -45.57 17.68 9.78
CA TYR A 97 -46.65 18.25 10.59
C TYR A 97 -46.42 18.03 12.10
N PHE A 98 -45.88 16.87 12.48
CA PHE A 98 -45.59 16.59 13.90
C PHE A 98 -44.39 17.37 14.43
N LYS A 99 -43.37 17.61 13.60
CA LYS A 99 -42.17 18.33 14.02
C LYS A 99 -42.49 19.72 14.55
N SER A 100 -43.26 20.50 13.77
CA SER A 100 -43.69 21.85 14.17
C SER A 100 -44.59 21.84 15.41
N LEU A 101 -45.47 20.83 15.54
CA LEU A 101 -46.37 20.72 16.69
C LEU A 101 -45.61 20.42 17.98
N LEU A 102 -44.73 19.42 17.95
CA LEU A 102 -43.92 19.02 19.11
C LEU A 102 -43.02 20.15 19.60
N ASP A 103 -42.40 20.90 18.67
CA ASP A 103 -41.57 22.07 19.00
C ASP A 103 -42.40 23.17 19.66
N ALA A 104 -43.58 23.49 19.12
CA ALA A 104 -44.47 24.50 19.68
C ALA A 104 -44.94 24.13 21.10
N PHE A 105 -45.37 22.89 21.32
CA PHE A 105 -45.81 22.44 22.65
C PHE A 105 -44.66 22.34 23.66
N LYS A 106 -43.44 22.09 23.20
CA LYS A 106 -42.24 22.10 24.06
C LYS A 106 -41.93 23.50 24.54
N GLN A 107 -42.00 24.50 23.67
CA GLN A 107 -41.85 25.91 24.06
C GLN A 107 -42.92 26.36 25.05
N SER A 108 -44.15 25.87 24.88
CA SER A 108 -45.29 26.10 25.78
C SER A 108 -45.30 25.25 27.06
N GLY A 109 -44.34 24.33 27.22
CA GLY A 109 -44.24 23.45 28.41
C GLY A 109 -45.42 22.47 28.58
N LYS A 110 -46.14 22.14 27.50
CA LYS A 110 -47.34 21.27 27.53
C LYS A 110 -46.94 19.79 27.42
N TRP A 111 -46.24 19.28 28.42
CA TRP A 111 -45.66 17.92 28.39
C TRP A 111 -46.70 16.80 28.29
N THR A 112 -47.91 16.98 28.83
CA THR A 112 -49.01 16.00 28.70
C THR A 112 -49.54 15.89 27.27
N ILE A 113 -49.51 16.99 26.51
CA ILE A 113 -49.88 17.01 25.09
C ILE A 113 -48.77 16.36 24.26
N ILE A 114 -47.50 16.68 24.56
CA ILE A 114 -46.35 16.03 23.92
C ILE A 114 -46.40 14.52 24.11
N GLU A 115 -46.61 14.05 25.35
CA GLU A 115 -46.76 12.63 25.66
C GLU A 115 -47.84 11.99 24.78
N HIS A 116 -49.03 12.58 24.75
CA HIS A 116 -50.16 12.09 23.95
C HIS A 116 -49.86 12.04 22.44
N ILE A 117 -49.30 13.11 21.87
CA ILE A 117 -48.92 13.16 20.45
C ILE A 117 -47.88 12.08 20.15
N THR A 118 -46.84 11.96 20.98
CA THR A 118 -45.78 10.96 20.77
C THR A 118 -46.29 9.52 20.95
N ASP A 119 -47.22 9.26 21.86
CA ASP A 119 -47.89 7.95 21.98
C ASP A 119 -48.62 7.58 20.70
N ASN A 120 -49.33 8.53 20.10
CA ASN A 120 -50.07 8.31 18.86
C ASN A 120 -49.14 8.15 17.64
N ILE A 121 -48.01 8.86 17.57
CA ILE A 121 -47.00 8.64 16.52
C ILE A 121 -46.40 7.23 16.66
N LEU A 122 -46.01 6.83 17.88
CA LEU A 122 -45.30 5.58 18.13
C LEU A 122 -46.16 4.32 17.98
N LYS A 123 -47.49 4.46 17.79
CA LYS A 123 -48.39 3.35 17.39
C LYS A 123 -48.09 2.85 15.98
N TYR A 124 -47.54 3.69 15.10
CA TYR A 124 -47.36 3.40 13.68
C TYR A 124 -45.90 3.13 13.28
N GLY A 125 -44.95 3.26 14.21
CA GLY A 125 -43.53 2.97 13.95
C GLY A 125 -42.60 3.54 15.04
N GLU A 126 -41.33 3.14 15.01
CA GLU A 126 -40.33 3.64 15.96
C GLU A 126 -39.64 4.90 15.44
N ASP A 127 -40.27 6.07 15.63
CA ASP A 127 -39.68 7.36 15.25
C ASP A 127 -38.74 7.92 16.33
N ARG A 128 -37.48 8.21 15.95
CA ARG A 128 -36.44 8.72 16.86
C ARG A 128 -36.77 10.10 17.42
N TYR A 129 -37.41 10.98 16.63
CA TYR A 129 -37.77 12.33 17.06
C TYR A 129 -38.87 12.26 18.14
N ALA A 130 -39.91 11.48 17.88
CA ALA A 130 -40.99 11.22 18.81
C ALA A 130 -40.50 10.57 20.11
N LEU A 131 -39.59 9.57 20.03
CA LEU A 131 -39.00 8.95 21.21
C LEU A 131 -38.23 9.94 22.09
N ARG A 132 -37.48 10.89 21.50
CA ARG A 132 -36.76 11.93 22.25
C ARG A 132 -37.71 12.86 22.99
N PHE A 133 -38.74 13.36 22.31
CA PHE A 133 -39.77 14.22 22.92
C PHE A 133 -40.56 13.47 24.00
N LYS A 134 -40.85 12.19 23.78
CA LYS A 134 -41.48 11.32 24.77
C LYS A 134 -40.62 11.15 26.02
N ALA A 135 -39.33 10.88 25.87
CA ALA A 135 -38.40 10.76 26.99
C ALA A 135 -38.35 12.05 27.82
N GLU A 136 -38.25 13.21 27.16
CA GLU A 136 -38.22 14.52 27.83
C GLU A 136 -39.55 14.83 28.53
N ALA A 137 -40.70 14.52 27.90
CA ALA A 137 -42.01 14.68 28.51
C ALA A 137 -42.17 13.80 29.75
N LEU A 138 -41.81 12.52 29.66
CA LEU A 138 -41.88 11.58 30.79
C LEU A 138 -40.96 11.99 31.95
N GLU A 139 -39.79 12.54 31.66
CA GLU A 139 -38.86 13.10 32.66
C GLU A 139 -39.49 14.31 33.37
N LYS A 140 -40.06 15.25 32.62
CA LYS A 140 -40.74 16.43 33.18
C LYS A 140 -42.02 16.08 33.96
N LEU A 141 -42.71 15.02 33.55
CA LEU A 141 -43.89 14.48 34.23
C LEU A 141 -43.54 13.52 35.38
N LYS A 142 -42.25 13.24 35.62
CA LYS A 142 -41.74 12.33 36.67
C LYS A 142 -42.28 10.89 36.55
N LYS A 143 -42.57 10.43 35.33
CA LYS A 143 -43.08 9.09 35.02
C LYS A 143 -41.94 8.08 34.81
N ASN A 144 -41.16 7.82 35.86
CA ASN A 144 -39.92 7.04 35.76
C ASN A 144 -40.12 5.59 35.26
N LYS A 145 -41.26 4.95 35.57
CA LYS A 145 -41.54 3.57 35.10
C LYS A 145 -41.73 3.51 33.57
N GLU A 146 -42.37 4.51 33.00
CA GLU A 146 -42.65 4.61 31.57
C GLU A 146 -41.43 5.15 30.80
N LEU A 147 -40.56 5.91 31.47
CA LEU A 147 -39.33 6.46 30.89
C LEU A 147 -38.30 5.38 30.53
N LYS A 148 -38.15 4.34 31.35
CA LYS A 148 -37.17 3.25 31.14
C LYS A 148 -37.26 2.58 29.75
N PRO A 149 -38.43 2.07 29.31
CA PRO A 149 -38.53 1.44 27.99
C PRO A 149 -38.29 2.44 26.84
N VAL A 150 -38.59 3.72 27.03
CA VAL A 150 -38.31 4.76 26.03
C VAL A 150 -36.80 5.04 25.94
N LEU A 151 -36.12 5.15 27.08
CA LEU A 151 -34.67 5.29 27.14
C LEU A 151 -33.95 4.07 26.54
N GLU A 152 -34.48 2.86 26.74
CA GLU A 152 -33.93 1.65 26.11
C GLU A 152 -33.96 1.74 24.58
N LYS A 153 -35.12 2.11 24.01
CA LYS A 153 -35.27 2.27 22.56
C LYS A 153 -34.34 3.36 22.03
N LEU A 154 -34.27 4.51 22.71
CA LEU A 154 -33.37 5.60 22.34
C LEU A 154 -31.90 5.20 22.41
N ALA A 155 -31.48 4.48 23.46
CA ALA A 155 -30.09 4.05 23.61
C ALA A 155 -29.68 3.01 22.55
N LYS A 156 -30.63 2.22 22.04
CA LYS A 156 -30.40 1.30 20.91
C LYS A 156 -30.28 2.04 19.57
N GLN A 157 -31.14 3.02 19.31
CA GLN A 157 -31.17 3.78 18.05
C GLN A 157 -30.07 4.86 17.96
N ASP A 158 -29.69 5.44 19.10
CA ASP A 158 -28.77 6.59 19.19
C ASP A 158 -27.53 6.23 20.01
N ARG A 159 -26.77 5.24 19.52
CA ARG A 159 -25.53 4.79 20.17
C ARG A 159 -24.45 5.88 20.29
N LYS A 160 -24.60 7.02 19.63
CA LYS A 160 -23.63 8.12 19.71
C LYS A 160 -23.96 9.17 20.76
N ASN A 161 -25.14 9.12 21.38
CA ASN A 161 -25.55 10.12 22.37
C ASN A 161 -25.19 9.68 23.81
N PRO A 162 -24.17 10.29 24.43
CA PRO A 162 -23.69 9.88 25.75
C PRO A 162 -24.66 10.19 26.87
N GLU A 163 -25.49 11.23 26.75
CA GLU A 163 -26.49 11.61 27.75
C GLU A 163 -27.59 10.57 27.85
N ILE A 164 -28.07 10.07 26.71
CA ILE A 164 -29.09 9.01 26.66
C ILE A 164 -28.52 7.72 27.25
N ALA A 165 -27.29 7.36 26.88
CA ALA A 165 -26.60 6.18 27.42
C ALA A 165 -26.42 6.29 28.95
N LYS A 166 -25.96 7.44 29.44
CA LYS A 166 -25.85 7.73 30.88
C LYS A 166 -27.19 7.58 31.59
N LYS A 167 -28.23 8.28 31.12
CA LYS A 167 -29.58 8.26 31.74
C LYS A 167 -30.15 6.84 31.78
N TYR A 168 -30.04 6.10 30.68
CA TYR A 168 -30.51 4.73 30.61
C TYR A 168 -29.74 3.82 31.59
N ALA A 169 -28.41 3.91 31.58
CA ALA A 169 -27.56 3.10 32.44
C ALA A 169 -27.87 3.29 33.93
N LEU A 170 -28.04 4.54 34.37
CA LEU A 170 -28.41 4.85 35.75
C LEU A 170 -29.81 4.34 36.11
N ALA A 171 -30.76 4.37 35.16
CA ALA A 171 -32.13 3.91 35.40
C ALA A 171 -32.26 2.38 35.57
N ILE A 172 -31.30 1.61 35.03
CA ILE A 172 -31.30 0.14 35.08
C ILE A 172 -30.22 -0.44 36.01
N LEU A 173 -29.44 0.41 36.71
CA LEU A 173 -28.28 -0.02 37.49
C LEU A 173 -28.63 -1.08 38.55
N ASP A 174 -29.75 -0.90 39.24
CA ASP A 174 -30.24 -1.82 40.27
C ASP A 174 -30.96 -3.06 39.70
N GLU A 175 -31.38 -3.03 38.44
CA GLU A 175 -32.16 -4.11 37.79
C GLU A 175 -31.25 -5.05 36.97
N ASN A 176 -30.31 -4.48 36.21
CA ASN A 176 -29.39 -5.21 35.36
C ASN A 176 -28.03 -4.51 35.32
N ARG A 177 -27.18 -4.86 36.28
CA ARG A 177 -25.85 -4.29 36.46
C ARG A 177 -24.95 -4.47 35.23
N GLU A 178 -24.93 -5.64 34.61
CA GLU A 178 -24.06 -5.91 33.44
C GLU A 178 -24.42 -4.99 32.27
N ARG A 179 -25.72 -4.88 31.97
CA ARG A 179 -26.22 -4.01 30.91
C ARG A 179 -26.01 -2.54 31.24
N ALA A 180 -26.21 -2.14 32.50
CA ALA A 180 -25.92 -0.79 32.96
C ALA A 180 -24.45 -0.42 32.73
N VAL A 181 -23.53 -1.31 33.12
CA VAL A 181 -22.08 -1.11 32.95
C VAL A 181 -21.71 -0.95 31.47
N ALA A 182 -22.33 -1.69 30.56
CA ALA A 182 -22.06 -1.53 29.12
C ALA A 182 -22.39 -0.11 28.61
N TYR A 183 -23.56 0.44 28.99
CA TYR A 183 -23.94 1.80 28.61
C TYR A 183 -23.16 2.87 29.39
N LEU A 184 -22.76 2.61 30.65
CA LEU A 184 -21.84 3.48 31.39
C LEU A 184 -20.50 3.60 30.67
N LYS A 185 -19.92 2.48 30.22
CA LYS A 185 -18.66 2.47 29.46
C LYS A 185 -18.76 3.30 28.19
N GLN A 186 -19.85 3.15 27.46
CA GLN A 186 -20.14 3.93 26.25
C GLN A 186 -20.22 5.44 26.54
N ALA A 187 -20.91 5.83 27.62
CA ALA A 187 -21.01 7.23 28.03
C ALA A 187 -19.65 7.80 28.46
N ILE A 188 -18.93 7.09 29.35
CA ILE A 188 -17.59 7.45 29.84
C ILE A 188 -16.61 7.66 28.69
N GLU A 189 -16.57 6.73 27.73
CA GLU A 189 -15.69 6.82 26.57
C GLU A 189 -16.00 8.07 25.73
N THR A 190 -17.28 8.34 25.51
CA THR A 190 -17.71 9.48 24.70
C THR A 190 -17.42 10.79 25.40
N PHE A 191 -17.72 10.92 26.69
CA PHE A 191 -17.41 12.11 27.49
C PHE A 191 -15.90 12.38 27.57
N ALA A 192 -15.08 11.32 27.71
CA ALA A 192 -13.62 11.44 27.66
C ALA A 192 -13.14 11.97 26.29
N LYS A 193 -13.74 11.53 25.18
CA LYS A 193 -13.43 12.00 23.82
C LYS A 193 -13.89 13.43 23.57
N THR A 194 -15.06 13.82 24.08
CA THR A 194 -15.61 15.18 23.91
C THR A 194 -15.07 16.18 24.93
N LYS A 195 -14.23 15.73 25.88
CA LYS A 195 -13.64 16.55 26.97
C LYS A 195 -14.67 17.08 27.97
N ASP A 196 -15.81 16.41 28.08
CA ASP A 196 -16.84 16.72 29.06
C ASP A 196 -16.52 16.03 30.39
N TYR A 197 -15.52 16.57 31.09
CA TYR A 197 -15.01 15.95 32.32
C TYR A 197 -15.98 16.05 33.49
N GLU A 198 -16.90 17.01 33.48
CA GLU A 198 -17.94 17.13 34.51
C GLU A 198 -18.88 15.92 34.47
N GLN A 199 -19.40 15.61 33.28
CA GLN A 199 -20.25 14.43 33.08
C GLN A 199 -19.49 13.12 33.30
N PHE A 200 -18.21 13.06 32.91
CA PHE A 200 -17.34 11.92 33.17
C PHE A 200 -17.15 11.66 34.68
N GLU A 201 -16.84 12.70 35.46
CA GLU A 201 -16.55 12.60 36.89
C GLU A 201 -17.77 12.18 37.71
N GLU A 202 -18.98 12.49 37.24
CA GLU A 202 -20.23 12.05 37.87
C GLU A 202 -20.41 10.52 37.80
N ILE A 203 -20.01 9.89 36.70
CA ILE A 203 -20.26 8.46 36.46
C ILE A 203 -19.03 7.56 36.67
N TRP A 204 -17.82 8.13 36.75
CA TRP A 204 -16.60 7.36 36.98
C TRP A 204 -16.61 6.56 38.30
N PRO A 205 -17.00 7.13 39.47
CA PRO A 205 -17.09 6.37 40.72
C PRO A 205 -18.12 5.25 40.67
N ILE A 206 -19.21 5.45 39.91
CA ILE A 206 -20.27 4.45 39.70
C ILE A 206 -19.70 3.29 38.88
N PHE A 207 -18.95 3.58 37.83
CA PHE A 207 -18.23 2.56 37.07
C PHE A 207 -17.24 1.79 37.94
N VAL A 208 -16.40 2.48 38.71
CA VAL A 208 -15.42 1.84 39.62
C VAL A 208 -16.12 0.89 40.61
N SER A 209 -17.21 1.33 41.22
CA SER A 209 -17.97 0.49 42.17
C SER A 209 -18.58 -0.75 41.52
N ASN A 210 -18.81 -0.73 40.21
CA ASN A 210 -19.51 -1.80 39.50
C ASN A 210 -18.62 -2.67 38.59
N SER A 211 -17.45 -2.19 38.17
CA SER A 211 -16.61 -2.83 37.13
C SER A 211 -15.13 -2.39 37.22
N TYR A 212 -14.57 -2.26 38.43
CA TYR A 212 -13.17 -1.84 38.63
C TYR A 212 -12.13 -2.77 37.99
N ASP A 213 -12.49 -4.03 37.77
CA ASP A 213 -11.65 -5.11 37.25
C ASP A 213 -11.47 -5.07 35.72
N ASP A 214 -12.24 -4.25 35.00
CA ASP A 214 -12.08 -4.06 33.55
C ASP A 214 -10.89 -3.13 33.22
N ILE A 215 -9.69 -3.69 33.34
CA ILE A 215 -8.43 -2.99 33.05
C ILE A 215 -8.33 -2.57 31.58
N GLN A 216 -8.88 -3.35 30.65
CA GLN A 216 -8.82 -3.02 29.22
C GLN A 216 -9.57 -1.72 28.93
N PHE A 217 -10.74 -1.54 29.55
CA PHE A 217 -11.48 -0.30 29.47
C PHE A 217 -10.75 0.86 30.16
N VAL A 218 -10.17 0.64 31.34
CA VAL A 218 -9.37 1.68 32.03
C VAL A 218 -8.18 2.16 31.17
N GLU A 219 -7.45 1.24 30.54
CA GLU A 219 -6.33 1.58 29.63
C GLU A 219 -6.80 2.29 28.36
N LYS A 220 -8.01 1.99 27.87
CA LYS A 220 -8.63 2.73 26.76
C LYS A 220 -8.88 4.19 27.16
N ILE A 221 -9.45 4.42 28.35
CA ILE A 221 -9.67 5.77 28.88
C ILE A 221 -8.35 6.49 29.16
N GLU A 222 -7.34 5.81 29.72
CA GLU A 222 -5.99 6.35 29.90
C GLU A 222 -5.42 6.90 28.58
N ARG A 223 -5.50 6.12 27.49
CA ARG A 223 -5.01 6.54 26.16
C ARG A 223 -5.74 7.78 25.64
N ILE A 224 -7.06 7.85 25.82
CA ILE A 224 -7.86 9.02 25.40
C ILE A 224 -7.43 10.28 26.17
N LEU A 225 -7.32 10.18 27.50
CA LEU A 225 -6.93 11.30 28.36
C LEU A 225 -5.48 11.75 28.11
N LEU A 226 -4.56 10.82 27.85
CA LEU A 226 -3.18 11.14 27.47
C LEU A 226 -3.10 11.86 26.13
N GLY A 227 -3.92 11.46 25.15
CA GLY A 227 -4.07 12.18 23.87
C GLY A 227 -4.50 13.64 24.06
N HIS A 228 -5.28 13.90 25.10
CA HIS A 228 -5.73 15.26 25.47
C HIS A 228 -4.79 16.00 26.43
N ARG A 229 -3.65 15.42 26.80
CA ARG A 229 -2.64 15.98 27.73
C ARG A 229 -3.14 16.19 29.16
N GLU A 230 -4.19 15.48 29.59
CA GLU A 230 -4.81 15.59 30.92
C GLU A 230 -4.12 14.72 32.00
N LYS A 231 -2.81 14.91 32.19
CA LYS A 231 -2.01 14.08 33.11
C LYS A 231 -2.43 14.20 34.58
N THR A 232 -2.87 15.39 35.00
CA THR A 232 -3.22 15.69 36.40
C THR A 232 -4.50 14.96 36.84
N ARG A 233 -5.50 14.89 35.97
CA ARG A 233 -6.78 14.18 36.24
C ARG A 233 -6.61 12.66 36.23
N LEU A 234 -5.75 12.17 35.34
CA LEU A 234 -5.52 10.74 35.14
C LEU A 234 -5.09 10.02 36.43
N ALA A 235 -4.14 10.58 37.19
CA ALA A 235 -3.75 10.02 38.48
C ALA A 235 -4.95 9.96 39.45
N GLY A 236 -5.75 11.02 39.50
CA GLY A 236 -6.98 11.10 40.29
C GLY A 236 -8.01 10.02 39.94
N TYR A 237 -8.13 9.65 38.66
CA TYR A 237 -9.05 8.59 38.22
C TYR A 237 -8.54 7.17 38.48
N LEU A 238 -7.22 6.98 38.58
CA LEU A 238 -6.60 5.70 38.89
C LEU A 238 -6.62 5.36 40.39
N TYR A 239 -6.51 6.35 41.29
CA TYR A 239 -6.54 6.10 42.75
C TYR A 239 -7.77 5.32 43.23
N PRO A 240 -9.02 5.64 42.82
CA PRO A 240 -10.21 4.89 43.20
C PRO A 240 -10.19 3.40 42.85
N LEU A 241 -9.41 3.00 41.82
CA LEU A 241 -9.27 1.60 41.42
C LEU A 241 -8.36 0.80 42.38
N VAL A 242 -7.50 1.47 43.16
CA VAL A 242 -6.52 0.79 44.02
C VAL A 242 -7.18 0.08 45.21
N GLU A 243 -8.14 0.72 45.88
CA GLU A 243 -8.74 0.18 47.11
C GLU A 243 -9.55 -1.12 46.89
N PRO A 244 -10.38 -1.25 45.83
CA PRO A 244 -11.06 -2.52 45.54
C PRO A 244 -10.09 -3.70 45.36
N HIS A 245 -9.00 -3.54 44.61
CA HIS A 245 -8.00 -4.60 44.42
C HIS A 245 -7.24 -4.93 45.69
N LYS A 246 -7.01 -3.94 46.55
CA LYS A 246 -6.38 -4.14 47.86
C LYS A 246 -7.30 -4.89 48.83
N ALA A 247 -8.60 -4.67 48.78
CA ALA A 247 -9.56 -5.38 49.63
C ALA A 247 -9.63 -6.89 49.33
N VAL A 248 -9.31 -7.29 48.09
CA VAL A 248 -9.21 -8.70 47.68
C VAL A 248 -7.77 -9.24 47.68
N GLU A 249 -6.82 -8.49 48.25
CA GLU A 249 -5.39 -8.83 48.33
C GLU A 249 -4.72 -9.12 46.97
N ASP A 250 -5.25 -8.53 45.89
CA ASP A 250 -4.65 -8.62 44.55
C ASP A 250 -3.46 -7.64 44.46
N TRP A 251 -2.36 -8.02 45.11
CA TRP A 251 -1.17 -7.19 45.22
C TRP A 251 -0.53 -6.88 43.87
N ASP A 252 -0.66 -7.77 42.88
CA ASP A 252 -0.16 -7.55 41.53
C ASP A 252 -0.89 -6.42 40.83
N ARG A 253 -2.23 -6.40 40.89
CA ARG A 253 -3.03 -5.29 40.34
C ARG A 253 -2.81 -3.99 41.11
N VAL A 254 -2.67 -4.05 42.42
CA VAL A 254 -2.34 -2.87 43.24
C VAL A 254 -0.98 -2.29 42.83
N ILE A 255 0.06 -3.12 42.69
CA ILE A 255 1.38 -2.68 42.21
C ILE A 255 1.29 -2.07 40.82
N TYR A 256 0.56 -2.71 39.90
CA TYR A 256 0.34 -2.21 38.54
C TYR A 256 -0.26 -0.79 38.54
N LEU A 257 -1.37 -0.59 39.27
CA LEU A 257 -2.04 0.70 39.36
C LEU A 257 -1.18 1.77 40.04
N LEU A 258 -0.46 1.41 41.11
CA LEU A 258 0.45 2.34 41.79
C LEU A 258 1.64 2.76 40.91
N LYS A 259 2.19 1.85 40.10
CA LYS A 259 3.22 2.16 39.11
C LYS A 259 2.70 3.12 38.05
N LYS A 260 1.48 2.88 37.54
CA LYS A 260 0.80 3.79 36.60
C LYS A 260 0.57 5.18 37.20
N ILE A 261 0.11 5.26 38.44
CA ILE A 261 -0.03 6.52 39.17
C ILE A 261 1.32 7.25 39.26
N LEU A 262 2.40 6.53 39.60
CA LEU A 262 3.75 7.09 39.73
C LEU A 262 4.40 7.48 38.39
N ASP A 263 3.98 6.91 37.27
CA ASP A 263 4.39 7.37 35.94
C ASP A 263 3.85 8.77 35.63
N HIS A 264 2.64 9.08 36.10
CA HIS A 264 1.98 10.38 35.90
C HIS A 264 2.25 11.37 37.04
N GLU A 265 2.46 10.88 38.26
CA GLU A 265 2.71 11.65 39.48
C GLU A 265 3.99 11.15 40.22
N PRO A 266 5.20 11.34 39.66
CA PRO A 266 6.45 10.72 40.18
C PRO A 266 6.90 11.20 41.58
N ILE A 267 6.34 12.33 42.03
CA ILE A 267 6.64 13.00 43.29
C ILE A 267 5.65 12.58 44.40
N SER A 268 4.65 11.74 44.07
CA SER A 268 3.65 11.29 45.04
C SER A 268 4.25 10.40 46.14
N ASN A 269 4.47 10.99 47.32
CA ASN A 269 4.89 10.25 48.51
C ASN A 269 3.84 9.23 48.95
N LYS A 270 2.55 9.54 48.74
CA LYS A 270 1.44 8.64 49.04
C LYS A 270 1.56 7.34 48.25
N ALA A 271 1.70 7.45 46.92
CA ALA A 271 1.82 6.28 46.05
C ALA A 271 3.14 5.51 46.28
N ARG A 272 4.27 6.21 46.53
CA ARG A 272 5.54 5.55 46.90
C ARG A 272 5.43 4.73 48.18
N ASN A 273 4.88 5.31 49.25
CA ASN A 273 4.74 4.63 50.54
C ASN A 273 3.77 3.45 50.45
N GLU A 274 2.66 3.62 49.71
CA GLU A 274 1.71 2.53 49.48
C GLU A 274 2.38 1.39 48.69
N LEU A 275 3.18 1.70 47.67
CA LEU A 275 3.92 0.70 46.89
C LEU A 275 4.93 -0.07 47.76
N ILE A 276 5.66 0.60 48.65
CA ILE A 276 6.55 -0.05 49.62
C ILE A 276 5.75 -0.99 50.53
N ARG A 277 4.60 -0.55 51.04
CA ARG A 277 3.75 -1.38 51.91
C ARG A 277 3.27 -2.63 51.17
N VAL A 278 2.84 -2.47 49.93
CA VAL A 278 2.35 -3.59 49.11
C VAL A 278 3.48 -4.54 48.75
N TYR A 279 4.69 -4.07 48.46
CA TYR A 279 5.85 -4.94 48.30
C TYR A 279 6.19 -5.73 49.56
N LYS A 280 6.08 -5.12 50.75
CA LYS A 280 6.28 -5.84 52.01
C LYS A 280 5.23 -6.93 52.24
N LEU A 281 3.98 -6.69 51.87
CA LEU A 281 2.90 -7.68 51.97
C LEU A 281 3.09 -8.81 50.95
N LYS A 282 3.37 -8.47 49.69
CA LYS A 282 3.55 -9.44 48.61
C LYS A 282 4.75 -10.37 48.85
N TYR A 283 5.87 -9.82 49.31
CA TYR A 283 7.13 -10.55 49.49
C TYR A 283 7.45 -10.83 50.97
N ALA A 284 6.43 -10.97 51.83
CA ALA A 284 6.60 -11.12 53.28
C ALA A 284 7.52 -12.29 53.68
N ASN A 285 7.56 -13.35 52.86
CA ASN A 285 8.38 -14.54 53.09
C ASN A 285 9.78 -14.46 52.46
N HIS A 286 10.14 -13.35 51.80
CA HIS A 286 11.37 -13.25 51.03
C HIS A 286 12.60 -13.01 51.92
N SER A 287 13.63 -13.83 51.77
CA SER A 287 14.79 -13.89 52.68
C SER A 287 15.58 -12.58 52.80
N LEU A 288 15.65 -11.79 51.71
CA LEU A 288 16.39 -10.51 51.63
C LEU A 288 15.50 -9.27 51.38
N LEU A 289 14.21 -9.32 51.74
CA LEU A 289 13.25 -8.25 51.42
C LEU A 289 13.72 -6.86 51.90
N GLU A 290 14.06 -6.73 53.18
CA GLU A 290 14.44 -5.43 53.78
C GLU A 290 15.75 -4.89 53.19
N ASP A 291 16.69 -5.76 52.84
CA ASP A 291 17.95 -5.36 52.24
C ASP A 291 17.75 -4.86 50.81
N PHE A 292 16.94 -5.55 50.00
CA PHE A 292 16.61 -5.08 48.65
C PHE A 292 15.75 -3.81 48.65
N LEU A 293 14.84 -3.62 49.62
CA LEU A 293 14.14 -2.35 49.79
C LEU A 293 15.11 -1.21 50.12
N LYS A 294 16.09 -1.43 51.00
CA LYS A 294 17.14 -0.43 51.30
C LYS A 294 18.01 -0.13 50.08
N MET A 295 18.52 -1.16 49.40
CA MET A 295 19.35 -1.03 48.20
C MET A 295 18.64 -0.30 47.05
N SER A 296 17.31 -0.42 46.96
CA SER A 296 16.52 0.23 45.91
C SER A 296 16.38 1.74 46.07
N GLU A 297 16.62 2.28 47.27
CA GLU A 297 16.32 3.67 47.64
C GLU A 297 14.86 4.10 47.35
N LEU A 298 13.89 3.18 47.31
CA LEU A 298 12.49 3.49 46.97
C LEU A 298 11.83 4.47 47.95
N GLY A 299 12.22 4.44 49.22
CA GLY A 299 11.81 5.41 50.24
C GLY A 299 12.48 6.79 50.14
N ASN A 300 13.44 6.97 49.22
CA ASN A 300 14.14 8.25 49.04
C ASN A 300 13.42 9.12 48.02
N ASN A 301 12.67 10.11 48.50
CA ASN A 301 11.84 11.00 47.66
C ASN A 301 12.67 11.90 46.71
N ARG A 302 13.98 12.04 46.93
CA ARG A 302 14.88 12.79 46.04
C ARG A 302 15.34 11.98 44.83
N LYS A 303 15.15 10.65 44.85
CA LYS A 303 15.57 9.75 43.77
C LYS A 303 14.42 9.51 42.78
N PRO A 304 14.72 9.34 41.48
CA PRO A 304 13.70 9.03 40.47
C PRO A 304 13.00 7.70 40.77
N VAL A 305 11.68 7.75 41.01
CA VAL A 305 10.90 6.59 41.48
C VAL A 305 11.01 5.38 40.55
N LYS A 306 11.02 5.61 39.23
CA LYS A 306 11.10 4.55 38.22
C LYS A 306 12.39 3.75 38.31
N ILE A 307 13.52 4.41 38.61
CA ILE A 307 14.82 3.76 38.80
C ILE A 307 14.80 2.94 40.09
N CYS A 308 14.25 3.50 41.18
CA CYS A 308 14.15 2.79 42.45
C CYS A 308 13.28 1.52 42.33
N ILE A 309 12.11 1.62 41.68
CA ILE A 309 11.22 0.48 41.42
C ILE A 309 11.96 -0.59 40.61
N SER A 310 12.61 -0.20 39.52
CA SER A 310 13.35 -1.13 38.67
C SER A 310 14.49 -1.83 39.43
N ASN A 311 15.22 -1.11 40.28
CA ASN A 311 16.28 -1.69 41.11
C ASN A 311 15.71 -2.70 42.11
N PHE A 312 14.57 -2.38 42.76
CA PHE A 312 13.90 -3.31 43.66
C PHE A 312 13.44 -4.57 42.93
N GLU A 313 12.64 -4.41 41.87
CA GLU A 313 12.04 -5.52 41.12
C GLU A 313 13.09 -6.43 40.45
N ARG A 314 14.25 -5.88 40.05
CA ARG A 314 15.36 -6.69 39.52
C ARG A 314 16.05 -7.52 40.59
N ASN A 315 16.08 -7.05 41.83
CA ASN A 315 16.83 -7.71 42.90
C ASN A 315 15.95 -8.68 43.71
N ILE A 316 14.66 -8.36 43.91
CA ILE A 316 13.71 -9.17 44.71
C ILE A 316 13.41 -10.56 44.13
N VAL A 317 13.94 -10.88 42.95
CA VAL A 317 13.87 -12.21 42.34
C VAL A 317 14.99 -13.15 42.81
N PHE A 318 16.00 -12.66 43.53
CA PHE A 318 17.07 -13.47 44.13
C PHE A 318 16.66 -13.98 45.51
N ASP A 319 15.92 -15.08 45.54
CA ASP A 319 15.51 -15.77 46.77
C ASP A 319 15.75 -17.27 46.69
N THR A 320 15.65 -17.97 47.83
CA THR A 320 15.67 -19.44 47.85
C THR A 320 14.54 -20.01 46.98
N ASP A 321 14.82 -21.16 46.38
CA ASP A 321 13.95 -21.87 45.43
C ASP A 321 13.71 -21.19 44.07
N ASN A 322 14.21 -19.96 43.87
CA ASN A 322 14.16 -19.32 42.55
C ASN A 322 15.27 -19.82 41.61
N TYR A 323 15.01 -19.69 40.32
CA TYR A 323 15.93 -20.11 39.26
C TYR A 323 16.67 -18.93 38.65
N VAL A 324 17.89 -19.21 38.20
CA VAL A 324 18.80 -18.24 37.60
C VAL A 324 19.51 -18.86 36.40
N LEU A 325 19.89 -18.03 35.43
CA LEU A 325 20.67 -18.40 34.26
C LEU A 325 22.04 -17.73 34.32
N HIS A 326 23.08 -18.53 34.30
CA HIS A 326 24.45 -18.06 34.10
C HIS A 326 24.89 -18.30 32.65
N ARG A 327 25.60 -17.35 32.05
CA ARG A 327 26.04 -17.41 30.64
C ARG A 327 26.79 -18.70 30.29
N ASN A 328 27.63 -19.20 31.21
CA ASN A 328 28.48 -20.36 30.97
C ASN A 328 28.03 -21.65 31.69
N TRP A 329 27.21 -21.52 32.75
CA TRP A 329 26.84 -22.68 33.58
C TRP A 329 25.37 -23.10 33.38
N GLY A 330 24.64 -22.37 32.53
CA GLY A 330 23.24 -22.65 32.26
C GLY A 330 22.34 -22.31 33.44
N VAL A 331 21.21 -22.99 33.51
CA VAL A 331 20.22 -22.81 34.56
C VAL A 331 20.75 -23.37 35.88
N GLY A 332 20.51 -22.66 36.97
CA GLY A 332 20.74 -23.10 38.33
C GLY A 332 19.62 -22.68 39.27
N LYS A 333 19.52 -23.37 40.41
CA LYS A 333 18.53 -23.12 41.47
C LYS A 333 19.22 -22.52 42.69
N ILE A 334 18.68 -21.44 43.25
CA ILE A 334 19.18 -20.87 44.50
C ILE A 334 18.72 -21.77 45.65
N VAL A 335 19.66 -22.41 46.35
CA VAL A 335 19.34 -23.42 47.38
C VAL A 335 19.30 -22.79 48.77
N SER A 336 20.19 -21.84 49.04
CA SER A 336 20.29 -21.18 50.33
C SER A 336 20.94 -19.81 50.22
N ILE A 337 20.75 -19.01 51.27
CA ILE A 337 21.32 -17.68 51.42
C ILE A 337 22.09 -17.68 52.75
N SER A 338 23.24 -17.03 52.77
CA SER A 338 24.05 -16.89 53.99
C SER A 338 23.26 -16.22 55.13
N PRO A 339 23.48 -16.57 56.41
CA PRO A 339 22.74 -15.98 57.54
C PRO A 339 22.85 -14.46 57.67
N ASN A 340 23.95 -13.87 57.20
CA ASN A 340 24.19 -12.43 57.17
C ASN A 340 23.71 -11.76 55.86
N GLY A 341 23.11 -12.52 54.95
CA GLY A 341 22.60 -12.03 53.67
C GLY A 341 23.65 -11.36 52.80
N ASP A 342 24.89 -11.89 52.73
CA ASP A 342 25.95 -11.37 51.85
C ASP A 342 26.18 -12.23 50.60
N SER A 343 25.79 -13.50 50.65
CA SER A 343 26.07 -14.52 49.64
C SER A 343 24.86 -15.42 49.39
N ILE A 344 24.72 -15.87 48.15
CA ILE A 344 23.76 -16.90 47.73
C ILE A 344 24.51 -18.16 47.31
N PHE A 345 23.86 -19.31 47.47
CA PHE A 345 24.37 -20.61 47.05
C PHE A 345 23.48 -21.16 45.94
N VAL A 346 24.08 -21.42 44.78
CA VAL A 346 23.36 -21.83 43.57
C VAL A 346 23.80 -23.23 43.12
N ASP A 347 22.82 -24.08 42.86
CA ASP A 347 22.99 -25.39 42.26
C ASP A 347 22.82 -25.30 40.74
N PHE A 348 23.91 -25.36 40.00
CA PHE A 348 23.91 -25.58 38.55
C PHE A 348 23.98 -27.09 38.24
N LYS A 349 23.77 -27.45 36.97
CA LYS A 349 23.83 -28.84 36.51
C LYS A 349 25.14 -29.54 36.88
N ASP A 350 26.27 -28.88 36.61
CA ASP A 350 27.62 -29.46 36.82
C ASP A 350 28.33 -28.88 38.06
N LYS A 351 27.70 -27.95 38.78
CA LYS A 351 28.28 -27.27 39.96
C LYS A 351 27.25 -27.14 41.07
N LYS A 352 27.38 -27.97 42.09
CA LYS A 352 26.54 -27.94 43.28
C LYS A 352 27.08 -26.98 44.34
N ASN A 353 26.16 -26.33 45.06
CA ASN A 353 26.42 -25.41 46.16
C ASN A 353 27.43 -24.29 45.84
N HIS A 354 27.33 -23.70 44.64
CA HIS A 354 28.27 -22.67 44.21
C HIS A 354 27.99 -21.34 44.91
N LYS A 355 28.95 -20.86 45.70
CA LYS A 355 28.85 -19.60 46.45
C LYS A 355 29.11 -18.39 45.56
N LEU A 356 28.20 -17.42 45.57
CA LEU A 356 28.33 -16.11 44.93
C LEU A 356 27.97 -15.01 45.93
N SER A 357 28.69 -13.88 45.93
CA SER A 357 28.20 -12.69 46.65
C SER A 357 26.95 -12.15 45.98
N ILE A 358 26.07 -11.46 46.72
CA ILE A 358 24.84 -10.89 46.14
C ILE A 358 25.15 -9.92 44.99
N GLN A 359 26.21 -9.13 45.11
CA GLN A 359 26.61 -8.22 44.03
C GLN A 359 27.08 -8.98 42.79
N MET A 360 27.80 -10.09 42.96
CA MET A 360 28.18 -10.97 41.84
C MET A 360 26.97 -11.66 41.24
N ALA A 361 26.02 -12.10 42.06
CA ALA A 361 24.77 -12.70 41.59
C ALA A 361 23.98 -11.72 40.71
N ILE A 362 23.75 -10.50 41.17
CA ILE A 362 23.02 -9.45 40.43
C ILE A 362 23.70 -9.13 39.08
N THR A 363 25.02 -9.20 39.01
CA THR A 363 25.78 -8.82 37.79
C THR A 363 26.01 -9.98 36.82
N SER A 364 26.06 -11.23 37.30
CA SER A 364 26.40 -12.40 36.46
C SER A 364 25.24 -13.34 36.17
N LEU A 365 24.13 -13.24 36.92
CA LEU A 365 22.99 -14.12 36.80
C LEU A 365 21.76 -13.38 36.27
N LYS A 366 21.06 -14.01 35.33
CA LYS A 366 19.74 -13.57 34.87
C LYS A 366 18.66 -14.38 35.60
N PRO A 367 17.76 -13.77 36.38
CA PRO A 367 16.64 -14.48 37.00
C PRO A 367 15.74 -15.17 35.96
N LEU A 368 15.27 -16.37 36.28
CA LEU A 368 14.30 -17.12 35.49
C LEU A 368 13.08 -17.45 36.37
N LYS A 369 11.88 -17.27 35.81
CA LYS A 369 10.64 -17.73 36.47
C LYS A 369 10.59 -19.26 36.48
N GLY A 370 9.93 -19.85 37.47
CA GLY A 370 9.82 -21.31 37.60
C GLY A 370 9.13 -22.00 36.42
N ASP A 371 8.21 -21.30 35.75
CA ASP A 371 7.49 -21.77 34.56
C ASP A 371 8.25 -21.56 33.24
N HIS A 372 9.42 -20.92 33.28
CA HIS A 372 10.23 -20.66 32.09
C HIS A 372 10.69 -21.98 31.44
N ILE A 373 10.67 -22.07 30.12
CA ILE A 373 10.98 -23.30 29.35
C ILE A 373 12.33 -23.90 29.71
N TRP A 374 13.37 -23.08 29.94
CA TRP A 374 14.68 -23.55 30.39
C TRP A 374 14.72 -24.06 31.83
N VAL A 375 13.85 -23.58 32.70
CA VAL A 375 13.68 -24.18 34.04
C VAL A 375 13.01 -25.53 33.89
N LYS A 376 11.92 -25.61 33.11
CA LYS A 376 11.26 -26.90 32.78
C LYS A 376 12.25 -27.89 32.16
N PHE A 377 13.11 -27.44 31.25
CA PHE A 377 14.15 -28.26 30.61
C PHE A 377 15.24 -28.69 31.60
N TYR A 378 15.57 -27.84 32.59
CA TYR A 378 16.52 -28.16 33.66
C TYR A 378 15.94 -29.21 34.62
N GLU A 379 14.67 -29.09 34.98
CA GLU A 379 13.97 -30.03 35.88
C GLU A 379 13.61 -31.36 35.19
N ASN A 380 13.08 -31.30 33.96
CA ASN A 380 12.67 -32.45 33.17
C ASN A 380 12.98 -32.23 31.69
N LYS A 381 14.16 -32.70 31.27
CA LYS A 381 14.63 -32.58 29.89
C LYS A 381 13.73 -33.32 28.90
N GLU A 382 13.20 -34.49 29.28
CA GLU A 382 12.44 -35.37 28.39
C GLU A 382 11.12 -34.72 27.98
N SER A 383 10.40 -34.09 28.92
CA SER A 383 9.10 -33.48 28.62
C SER A 383 9.18 -32.36 27.58
N VAL A 384 10.19 -31.49 27.67
CA VAL A 384 10.40 -30.38 26.73
C VAL A 384 10.91 -30.90 25.38
N THR A 385 11.70 -31.97 25.37
CA THR A 385 12.15 -32.61 24.13
C THR A 385 10.99 -33.27 23.38
N ASP A 386 10.10 -33.96 24.12
CA ASP A 386 8.87 -34.53 23.57
C ASP A 386 7.95 -33.46 22.98
N LEU A 387 7.80 -32.31 23.67
CA LEU A 387 7.05 -31.16 23.19
C LEU A 387 7.62 -30.66 21.85
N PHE A 388 8.94 -30.51 21.75
CA PHE A 388 9.63 -30.09 20.54
C PHE A 388 9.42 -31.06 19.36
N GLU A 389 9.42 -32.36 19.61
CA GLU A 389 9.30 -33.39 18.57
C GLU A 389 7.85 -33.66 18.13
N LYS A 390 6.90 -33.65 19.08
CA LYS A 390 5.51 -34.11 18.85
C LYS A 390 4.50 -32.96 18.73
N ASP A 391 4.75 -31.80 19.33
CA ASP A 391 3.82 -30.66 19.40
C ASP A 391 4.53 -29.32 19.17
N ILE A 392 4.78 -28.99 17.90
CA ILE A 392 5.44 -27.73 17.51
C ILE A 392 4.67 -26.49 18.05
N PRO A 393 3.33 -26.36 17.89
CA PRO A 393 2.57 -25.25 18.48
C PRO A 393 2.75 -25.13 19.99
N GLY A 394 2.64 -26.24 20.73
CA GLY A 394 2.86 -26.28 22.17
C GLY A 394 4.27 -25.84 22.57
N PHE A 395 5.29 -26.28 21.83
CA PHE A 395 6.67 -25.85 22.03
C PHE A 395 6.85 -24.35 21.84
N PHE A 396 6.30 -23.78 20.76
CA PHE A 396 6.39 -22.33 20.53
C PHE A 396 5.60 -21.51 21.54
N LYS A 397 4.47 -22.02 22.04
CA LYS A 397 3.75 -21.39 23.16
C LYS A 397 4.65 -21.27 24.39
N GLU A 398 5.25 -22.38 24.82
CA GLU A 398 6.13 -22.40 26.00
C GLU A 398 7.38 -21.55 25.81
N LEU A 399 8.00 -21.63 24.63
CA LEU A 399 9.18 -20.85 24.28
C LEU A 399 8.85 -19.37 24.29
N LEU A 400 7.87 -18.91 23.51
CA LEU A 400 7.56 -17.49 23.40
C LEU A 400 7.04 -16.92 24.72
N THR A 401 6.22 -17.65 25.48
CA THR A 401 5.76 -17.19 26.81
C THR A 401 6.94 -16.94 27.76
N SER A 402 7.99 -17.76 27.66
CA SER A 402 9.21 -17.60 28.45
C SER A 402 10.03 -16.36 28.06
N PHE A 403 9.89 -15.90 26.82
CA PHE A 403 10.57 -14.73 26.25
C PHE A 403 9.57 -13.59 25.98
N GLU A 404 8.73 -13.26 26.96
CA GLU A 404 7.82 -12.10 26.91
C GLU A 404 6.82 -12.12 25.75
N GLY A 405 6.47 -13.31 25.26
CA GLY A 405 5.49 -13.53 24.19
C GLY A 405 6.02 -13.28 22.78
N HIS A 406 7.29 -12.92 22.57
CA HIS A 406 7.82 -12.60 21.24
C HIS A 406 9.32 -12.87 21.11
N MET A 407 9.75 -13.32 19.94
CA MET A 407 11.17 -13.55 19.63
C MET A 407 11.48 -13.35 18.15
N LEU A 408 12.70 -12.92 17.83
CA LEU A 408 13.21 -12.94 16.47
C LEU A 408 13.53 -14.37 16.03
N VAL A 409 13.37 -14.66 14.74
CA VAL A 409 13.71 -15.97 14.16
C VAL A 409 15.17 -16.34 14.40
N ALA A 410 16.07 -15.35 14.42
CA ALA A 410 17.48 -15.56 14.75
C ALA A 410 17.69 -15.97 16.22
N GLU A 411 16.92 -15.42 17.14
CA GLU A 411 16.98 -15.75 18.57
C GLU A 411 16.41 -17.16 18.81
N ILE A 412 15.29 -17.48 18.16
CA ILE A 412 14.72 -18.84 18.17
C ILE A 412 15.76 -19.84 17.68
N LYS A 413 16.47 -19.53 16.58
CA LYS A 413 17.54 -20.40 16.08
C LYS A 413 18.64 -20.61 17.12
N ASN A 414 19.10 -19.56 17.80
CA ASN A 414 20.13 -19.67 18.84
C ASN A 414 19.66 -20.49 20.04
N GLU A 415 18.37 -20.45 20.35
CA GLU A 415 17.80 -21.19 21.45
C GLU A 415 17.56 -22.67 21.13
N VAL A 416 17.21 -22.98 19.87
CA VAL A 416 16.82 -24.32 19.43
C VAL A 416 18.00 -25.12 18.84
N ALA A 417 18.79 -24.49 17.98
CA ALA A 417 19.90 -25.14 17.30
C ALA A 417 21.02 -25.51 18.29
N GLY A 418 21.49 -26.74 18.22
CA GLY A 418 22.48 -27.31 19.15
C GLY A 418 21.88 -27.89 20.44
N LYS A 419 20.66 -27.48 20.84
CA LYS A 419 19.94 -28.09 21.98
C LYS A 419 19.03 -29.24 21.55
N PHE A 420 18.24 -29.03 20.50
CA PHE A 420 17.23 -29.99 20.03
C PHE A 420 17.53 -30.55 18.64
N LEU A 421 18.21 -29.79 17.78
CA LEU A 421 18.59 -30.23 16.44
C LEU A 421 19.96 -29.69 16.00
N PRO A 422 20.69 -30.38 15.11
CA PRO A 422 21.95 -29.89 14.55
C PRO A 422 21.76 -28.60 13.74
N ALA A 423 22.68 -27.65 13.82
CA ALA A 423 22.54 -26.36 13.15
C ALA A 423 22.35 -26.45 11.61
N THR A 424 22.83 -27.54 10.99
CA THR A 424 22.67 -27.85 9.56
C THR A 424 21.24 -28.16 9.15
N GLU A 425 20.41 -28.67 10.06
CA GLU A 425 19.03 -29.09 9.78
C GLU A 425 18.00 -27.97 10.00
N TRP A 426 18.43 -26.83 10.54
CA TRP A 426 17.58 -25.69 10.89
C TRP A 426 16.67 -25.25 9.75
N SER A 427 17.22 -25.03 8.54
CA SER A 427 16.43 -24.49 7.43
C SER A 427 15.27 -25.42 7.02
N LYS A 428 15.51 -26.74 7.03
CA LYS A 428 14.51 -27.74 6.70
C LYS A 428 13.43 -27.82 7.77
N TRP A 429 13.83 -27.87 9.04
CA TRP A 429 12.90 -27.93 10.17
C TRP A 429 12.08 -26.64 10.29
N TRP A 430 12.71 -25.47 10.17
CA TRP A 430 12.05 -24.16 10.28
C TRP A 430 10.98 -23.96 9.21
N ASN A 431 11.20 -24.40 7.96
CA ASN A 431 10.18 -24.35 6.92
C ASN A 431 8.95 -25.20 7.26
N LYS A 432 9.14 -26.38 7.85
CA LYS A 432 8.04 -27.23 8.35
C LYS A 432 7.30 -26.55 9.50
N ALA A 433 8.03 -26.05 10.50
CA ALA A 433 7.46 -25.37 11.66
C ALA A 433 6.68 -24.11 11.26
N LYS A 434 7.24 -23.28 10.36
CA LYS A 434 6.61 -22.05 9.86
C LYS A 434 5.24 -22.30 9.22
N ASN A 435 5.08 -23.39 8.48
CA ASN A 435 3.79 -23.73 7.86
C ASN A 435 2.75 -24.18 8.88
N ILE A 436 3.17 -24.81 9.99
CA ILE A 436 2.28 -25.18 11.09
C ILE A 436 1.88 -23.92 11.87
N ILE A 437 2.85 -23.07 12.22
CA ILE A 437 2.65 -21.79 12.91
C ILE A 437 1.64 -20.89 12.20
N LYS A 438 1.70 -20.79 10.86
CA LYS A 438 0.76 -19.98 10.07
C LYS A 438 -0.71 -20.40 10.21
N LYS A 439 -0.98 -21.63 10.64
CA LYS A 439 -2.34 -22.15 10.81
C LYS A 439 -2.82 -22.03 12.26
N GLU A 440 -1.95 -21.65 13.18
CA GLU A 440 -2.25 -21.57 14.61
C GLU A 440 -2.71 -20.17 15.01
N PRO A 441 -3.99 -19.96 15.40
CA PRO A 441 -4.55 -18.63 15.62
C PRO A 441 -3.85 -17.77 16.69
N LYS A 442 -3.16 -18.41 17.62
CA LYS A 442 -2.42 -17.74 18.72
C LYS A 442 -0.95 -17.46 18.39
N LEU A 443 -0.43 -17.99 17.28
CA LEU A 443 0.95 -17.79 16.86
C LEU A 443 0.96 -17.02 15.54
N GLY A 444 1.74 -15.95 15.46
CA GLY A 444 1.75 -15.12 14.25
C GLY A 444 3.02 -14.30 14.12
N PHE A 445 3.36 -13.91 12.89
CA PHE A 445 4.48 -13.01 12.64
C PHE A 445 4.04 -11.56 12.85
N ASN A 446 4.95 -10.72 13.34
CA ASN A 446 4.68 -9.29 13.44
C ASN A 446 4.47 -8.70 12.03
N PRO A 447 3.36 -7.99 11.76
CA PRO A 447 3.11 -7.35 10.47
C PRO A 447 4.19 -6.35 10.04
N LYS A 448 4.81 -5.66 11.02
CA LYS A 448 5.85 -4.65 10.79
C LYS A 448 7.26 -5.26 10.69
N LYS A 449 7.48 -6.41 11.32
CA LYS A 449 8.77 -7.13 11.35
C LYS A 449 8.56 -8.60 11.01
N LYS A 450 8.70 -8.94 9.74
CA LYS A 450 8.38 -10.29 9.20
C LYS A 450 9.25 -11.42 9.78
N ASP A 451 10.34 -11.08 10.46
CA ASP A 451 11.29 -11.97 11.13
C ASP A 451 11.08 -12.07 12.65
N GLU A 452 9.97 -11.55 13.16
CA GLU A 452 9.59 -11.61 14.57
C GLU A 452 8.31 -12.44 14.73
N LEU A 453 8.34 -13.40 15.65
CA LEU A 453 7.24 -14.31 15.93
C LEU A 453 6.62 -13.98 17.30
N TRP A 454 5.31 -13.91 17.36
CA TRP A 454 4.52 -13.59 18.56
C TRP A 454 3.65 -14.77 18.98
N TYR A 455 3.50 -14.93 20.29
CA TYR A 455 2.45 -15.70 20.93
C TYR A 455 1.45 -14.74 21.58
N ARG A 456 0.17 -14.91 21.25
CA ARG A 456 -0.92 -14.03 21.66
C ARG A 456 -1.83 -14.76 22.63
N GLU A 457 -2.21 -14.12 23.72
CA GLU A 457 -3.10 -14.73 24.73
C GLU A 457 -4.49 -15.04 24.16
N LYS A 458 -5.01 -14.11 23.34
CA LYS A 458 -6.23 -14.27 22.55
C LYS A 458 -5.87 -14.53 21.09
N PRO A 459 -6.56 -15.46 20.41
CA PRO A 459 -6.39 -15.64 18.97
C PRO A 459 -6.83 -14.35 18.26
N ILE A 460 -6.10 -13.94 17.23
CA ILE A 460 -6.58 -12.85 16.37
C ILE A 460 -7.31 -13.49 15.21
N THR A 461 -8.44 -12.92 14.84
CA THR A 461 -9.17 -13.37 13.65
C THR A 461 -8.42 -12.95 12.39
N PHE A 462 -8.63 -13.66 11.28
CA PHE A 462 -8.04 -13.29 10.00
C PHE A 462 -8.39 -11.83 9.62
N ALA A 463 -9.63 -11.40 9.89
CA ALA A 463 -10.07 -10.01 9.77
C ALA A 463 -9.23 -9.01 10.59
N GLU A 464 -8.92 -9.32 11.86
CA GLU A 464 -8.08 -8.46 12.71
C GLU A 464 -6.65 -8.35 12.16
N GLU A 465 -6.08 -9.45 11.66
CA GLU A 465 -4.73 -9.45 11.06
C GLU A 465 -4.67 -8.51 9.85
N LEU A 466 -5.63 -8.63 8.94
CA LEU A 466 -5.73 -7.77 7.77
C LEU A 466 -5.93 -6.31 8.19
N THR A 467 -6.77 -6.06 9.20
CA THR A 467 -7.04 -4.71 9.71
C THR A 467 -5.79 -4.04 10.25
N GLU A 468 -4.96 -4.78 11.00
CA GLU A 468 -3.67 -4.29 11.48
C GLU A 468 -2.69 -4.02 10.33
N LYS A 469 -2.58 -4.93 9.36
CA LYS A 469 -1.72 -4.76 8.17
C LYS A 469 -2.13 -3.53 7.37
N PHE A 470 -3.42 -3.35 7.13
CA PHE A 470 -3.98 -2.23 6.39
C PHE A 470 -3.70 -0.90 7.10
N SER A 471 -3.96 -0.84 8.41
CA SER A 471 -3.72 0.35 9.23
C SER A 471 -2.24 0.72 9.33
N ALA A 472 -1.34 -0.26 9.30
CA ALA A 472 0.11 -0.04 9.33
C ALA A 472 0.71 0.36 7.99
N THR A 473 -0.02 0.20 6.88
CA THR A 473 0.46 0.45 5.53
C THR A 473 0.11 1.88 5.10
N ALA A 474 1.11 2.68 4.73
CA ALA A 474 0.88 4.06 4.26
C ALA A 474 0.60 4.16 2.76
N ASP A 475 1.17 3.25 1.98
CA ASP A 475 1.06 3.22 0.52
C ASP A 475 -0.33 2.70 0.08
N LEU A 476 -1.05 3.49 -0.72
CA LEU A 476 -2.43 3.18 -1.10
C LEU A 476 -2.53 1.95 -2.03
N SER A 477 -1.54 1.73 -2.88
CA SER A 477 -1.52 0.56 -3.78
C SER A 477 -1.37 -0.73 -2.97
N LYS A 478 -0.49 -0.73 -1.95
CA LYS A 478 -0.35 -1.87 -1.03
C LYS A 478 -1.58 -2.04 -0.14
N LYS A 479 -2.22 -0.94 0.29
CA LYS A 479 -3.50 -1.02 1.00
C LYS A 479 -4.58 -1.68 0.14
N LEU A 480 -4.62 -1.34 -1.15
CA LEU A 480 -5.56 -1.94 -2.10
C LEU A 480 -5.33 -3.44 -2.20
N ASP A 481 -4.07 -3.89 -2.30
CA ASP A 481 -3.76 -5.31 -2.33
C ASP A 481 -4.27 -6.06 -1.08
N ILE A 482 -4.13 -5.47 0.11
CA ILE A 482 -4.65 -6.03 1.37
C ILE A 482 -6.19 -6.05 1.36
N ALA A 483 -6.83 -5.00 0.84
CA ALA A 483 -8.27 -4.91 0.79
C ALA A 483 -8.88 -5.93 -0.19
N ILE A 484 -8.24 -6.16 -1.34
CA ILE A 484 -8.62 -7.21 -2.29
C ILE A 484 -8.35 -8.62 -1.70
N GLU A 485 -7.29 -8.79 -0.91
CA GLU A 485 -7.06 -10.05 -0.17
C GLU A 485 -8.20 -10.35 0.81
N ALA A 486 -8.74 -9.31 1.47
CA ALA A 486 -9.92 -9.46 2.33
C ALA A 486 -11.15 -9.90 1.52
N LEU A 487 -11.44 -9.26 0.40
CA LEU A 487 -12.58 -9.61 -0.47
C LEU A 487 -12.51 -11.04 -1.01
N ARG A 488 -11.32 -11.52 -1.36
CA ARG A 488 -11.13 -12.92 -1.80
C ARG A 488 -11.43 -13.95 -0.71
N ASN A 489 -11.38 -13.55 0.56
CA ASN A 489 -11.64 -14.39 1.73
C ASN A 489 -12.82 -13.83 2.53
N LYS A 490 -13.90 -13.43 1.84
CA LYS A 490 -15.01 -12.65 2.41
C LYS A 490 -15.64 -13.22 3.67
N GLU A 491 -15.76 -14.55 3.78
CA GLU A 491 -16.34 -15.22 4.96
C GLU A 491 -15.48 -15.05 6.23
N GLU A 492 -14.15 -15.01 6.09
CA GLU A 492 -13.21 -14.90 7.21
C GLU A 492 -12.82 -13.45 7.52
N ALA A 493 -13.13 -12.52 6.61
CA ALA A 493 -12.67 -11.13 6.62
C ALA A 493 -13.79 -10.08 6.65
N GLU A 494 -15.06 -10.47 6.86
CA GLU A 494 -16.24 -9.59 6.77
C GLU A 494 -16.06 -8.25 7.52
N GLY A 495 -15.67 -8.29 8.80
CA GLY A 495 -15.45 -7.07 9.60
C GLY A 495 -14.28 -6.20 9.13
N ALA A 496 -13.26 -6.78 8.48
CA ALA A 496 -12.18 -6.03 7.87
C ALA A 496 -12.62 -5.35 6.57
N ILE A 497 -13.45 -6.02 5.78
CA ILE A 497 -13.97 -5.48 4.51
C ILE A 497 -14.80 -4.22 4.77
N ASP A 498 -15.69 -4.25 5.77
CA ASP A 498 -16.48 -3.05 6.17
C ASP A 498 -15.57 -1.89 6.56
N THR A 499 -14.53 -2.17 7.36
CA THR A 499 -13.53 -1.17 7.77
C THR A 499 -12.78 -0.58 6.57
N PHE A 500 -12.38 -1.42 5.60
CA PHE A 500 -11.65 -0.98 4.42
C PHE A 500 -12.53 -0.22 3.44
N ALA A 501 -13.79 -0.65 3.27
CA ALA A 501 -14.77 0.06 2.47
C ALA A 501 -14.99 1.47 3.02
N HIS A 502 -15.05 1.63 4.36
CA HIS A 502 -15.13 2.97 4.95
C HIS A 502 -13.91 3.84 4.63
N HIS A 503 -12.69 3.28 4.65
CA HIS A 503 -11.49 4.02 4.25
C HIS A 503 -11.57 4.49 2.80
N TYR A 504 -11.95 3.61 1.87
CA TYR A 504 -12.05 3.98 0.46
C TYR A 504 -13.21 4.94 0.19
N PHE A 505 -14.28 4.89 0.97
CA PHE A 505 -15.35 5.88 0.94
C PHE A 505 -14.86 7.28 1.32
N GLU A 506 -13.92 7.42 2.26
CA GLU A 506 -13.28 8.72 2.56
C GLU A 506 -12.37 9.18 1.40
N GLU A 507 -11.72 8.25 0.69
CA GLU A 507 -10.82 8.56 -0.43
C GLU A 507 -11.59 9.05 -1.70
N GLU A 508 -12.92 8.85 -1.79
CA GLU A 508 -13.77 9.43 -2.86
C GLU A 508 -13.72 10.97 -2.91
N GLU A 509 -13.44 11.61 -1.78
CA GLU A 509 -13.32 13.07 -1.62
C GLU A 509 -11.88 13.60 -1.75
N ALA A 510 -10.90 12.72 -1.96
CA ALA A 510 -9.50 13.13 -2.09
C ALA A 510 -9.30 14.07 -3.30
N HIS A 511 -8.36 15.00 -3.21
CA HIS A 511 -8.05 15.89 -4.35
C HIS A 511 -7.36 15.16 -5.52
N GLU A 512 -6.67 14.06 -5.24
CA GLU A 512 -5.85 13.33 -6.20
C GLU A 512 -6.71 12.37 -7.06
N PRO A 513 -6.66 12.44 -8.41
CA PRO A 513 -7.45 11.58 -9.30
C PRO A 513 -7.23 10.08 -9.07
N PHE A 514 -5.98 9.65 -8.85
CA PHE A 514 -5.64 8.25 -8.56
C PHE A 514 -6.46 7.68 -7.39
N ARG A 515 -6.54 8.43 -6.28
CA ARG A 515 -7.21 7.99 -5.05
C ARG A 515 -8.69 7.78 -5.27
N ARG A 516 -9.34 8.76 -5.92
CA ARG A 516 -10.78 8.73 -6.22
C ARG A 516 -11.13 7.59 -7.18
N ILE A 517 -10.33 7.38 -8.23
CA ILE A 517 -10.55 6.28 -9.18
C ILE A 517 -10.39 4.93 -8.49
N VAL A 518 -9.32 4.75 -7.70
CA VAL A 518 -9.10 3.49 -6.97
C VAL A 518 -10.18 3.23 -5.94
N ALA A 519 -10.63 4.26 -5.22
CA ALA A 519 -11.75 4.18 -4.29
C ALA A 519 -13.03 3.68 -4.98
N TYR A 520 -13.39 4.32 -6.09
CA TYR A 520 -14.55 3.91 -6.88
C TYR A 520 -14.45 2.46 -7.36
N LEU A 521 -13.31 2.07 -7.94
CA LEU A 521 -13.12 0.71 -8.47
C LEU A 521 -13.15 -0.36 -7.36
N TYR A 522 -12.56 -0.08 -6.20
CA TYR A 522 -12.62 -0.99 -5.06
C TYR A 522 -14.04 -1.12 -4.53
N LEU A 523 -14.77 -0.01 -4.37
CA LEU A 523 -16.14 -0.04 -3.84
C LEU A 523 -17.13 -0.72 -4.80
N GLU A 524 -16.94 -0.58 -6.12
CA GLU A 524 -17.66 -1.39 -7.12
C GLU A 524 -17.41 -2.89 -6.91
N GLU A 525 -16.15 -3.29 -6.69
CA GLU A 525 -15.80 -4.70 -6.45
C GLU A 525 -16.42 -5.24 -5.16
N VAL A 526 -16.45 -4.42 -4.09
CA VAL A 526 -17.13 -4.78 -2.83
C VAL A 526 -18.63 -5.00 -3.09
N ALA A 527 -19.29 -4.05 -3.77
CA ALA A 527 -20.71 -4.13 -4.09
C ALA A 527 -21.07 -5.34 -4.97
N ALA A 528 -20.16 -5.75 -5.86
CA ALA A 528 -20.32 -6.94 -6.69
C ALA A 528 -20.10 -8.26 -5.93
N THR A 529 -19.34 -8.24 -4.84
CA THR A 529 -18.87 -9.45 -4.13
C THR A 529 -19.67 -9.73 -2.85
N MET A 530 -20.18 -8.68 -2.21
CA MET A 530 -20.91 -8.74 -0.94
C MET A 530 -22.42 -8.66 -1.14
N GLU A 531 -23.15 -9.48 -0.39
CA GLU A 531 -24.61 -9.45 -0.29
C GLU A 531 -24.98 -8.83 1.06
N SER A 532 -26.02 -8.01 1.11
CA SER A 532 -26.61 -7.57 2.38
C SER A 532 -27.43 -8.69 3.04
N GLU A 533 -27.76 -8.52 4.32
CA GLU A 533 -28.51 -9.52 5.12
C GLU A 533 -29.87 -9.92 4.50
N ASP A 534 -30.43 -9.10 3.61
CA ASP A 534 -31.68 -9.33 2.88
C ASP A 534 -31.49 -9.92 1.47
N GLY A 535 -30.26 -10.26 1.07
CA GLY A 535 -29.93 -10.83 -0.23
C GLY A 535 -29.90 -9.81 -1.37
N THR A 536 -29.88 -8.51 -1.07
CA THR A 536 -29.68 -7.46 -2.07
C THR A 536 -28.18 -7.11 -2.21
N PRO A 537 -27.75 -6.45 -3.30
CA PRO A 537 -26.37 -5.98 -3.42
C PRO A 537 -26.05 -5.00 -2.28
N TYR A 538 -24.89 -5.15 -1.67
CA TYR A 538 -24.48 -4.34 -0.52
C TYR A 538 -24.40 -2.84 -0.91
N ASP A 539 -25.39 -2.04 -0.50
CA ASP A 539 -25.51 -0.62 -0.87
C ASP A 539 -24.79 0.28 0.15
N PHE A 540 -23.54 0.63 -0.15
CA PHE A 540 -22.97 1.85 0.41
C PHE A 540 -23.65 3.02 -0.28
N GLN A 541 -24.30 3.93 0.46
CA GLN A 541 -24.76 5.22 -0.08
C GLN A 541 -23.54 6.03 -0.59
N ARG A 542 -23.08 5.75 -1.82
CA ARG A 542 -21.85 6.29 -2.41
C ARG A 542 -21.93 7.81 -2.50
N ARG A 543 -20.82 8.50 -2.19
CA ARG A 543 -20.74 9.95 -2.37
C ARG A 543 -20.40 10.26 -3.82
N GLN A 544 -19.45 9.51 -4.37
CA GLN A 544 -19.06 9.63 -5.76
C GLN A 544 -20.00 8.82 -6.66
N LYS A 545 -20.70 9.51 -7.54
CA LYS A 545 -21.52 8.86 -8.58
C LYS A 545 -20.65 8.45 -9.75
N GLU A 546 -21.14 7.51 -10.56
CA GLU A 546 -20.50 7.12 -11.81
C GLU A 546 -20.25 8.34 -12.73
N GLU A 547 -21.16 9.32 -12.72
CA GLU A 547 -21.02 10.59 -13.45
C GLU A 547 -19.77 11.39 -13.03
N ASP A 548 -19.44 11.39 -11.74
CA ASP A 548 -18.28 12.12 -11.20
C ASP A 548 -16.96 11.46 -11.65
N VAL A 549 -16.90 10.13 -11.61
CA VAL A 549 -15.74 9.35 -12.07
C VAL A 549 -15.62 9.42 -13.59
N ALA A 550 -16.74 9.40 -14.30
CA ALA A 550 -16.77 9.58 -15.75
C ALA A 550 -16.17 10.94 -16.13
N GLN A 551 -16.54 12.02 -15.43
CA GLN A 551 -15.98 13.34 -15.67
C GLN A 551 -14.50 13.42 -15.29
N LEU A 552 -14.10 12.80 -14.18
CA LEU A 552 -12.69 12.71 -13.78
C LEU A 552 -11.86 12.00 -14.86
N THR A 553 -12.31 10.83 -15.30
CA THR A 553 -11.65 10.01 -16.33
C THR A 553 -11.57 10.76 -17.66
N LYS A 554 -12.61 11.52 -18.04
CA LYS A 554 -12.64 12.34 -19.26
C LYS A 554 -11.65 13.50 -19.26
N THR A 555 -11.37 14.07 -18.09
CA THR A 555 -10.53 15.27 -17.97
C THR A 555 -9.04 14.94 -17.87
N GLN A 556 -8.67 13.73 -17.45
CA GLN A 556 -7.28 13.32 -17.38
C GLN A 556 -6.66 13.19 -18.78
N GLY A 557 -5.38 13.57 -18.89
CA GLY A 557 -4.56 13.32 -20.07
C GLY A 557 -4.13 11.86 -20.19
N ARG A 558 -3.58 11.50 -21.35
CA ARG A 558 -3.05 10.15 -21.61
C ARG A 558 -2.01 9.74 -20.57
N ASP A 559 -0.99 10.58 -20.36
CA ASP A 559 0.13 10.24 -19.47
C ASP A 559 -0.30 10.13 -17.99
N GLU A 560 -1.29 10.92 -17.57
CA GLU A 560 -1.88 10.84 -16.23
C GLU A 560 -2.62 9.51 -16.02
N LEU A 561 -3.37 9.03 -17.02
CA LEU A 561 -4.04 7.73 -16.96
C LEU A 561 -3.04 6.56 -16.96
N LEU A 562 -1.91 6.70 -17.66
CA LEU A 562 -0.83 5.72 -17.61
C LEU A 562 -0.16 5.68 -16.23
N ASP A 563 0.08 6.84 -15.59
CA ASP A 563 0.59 6.91 -14.21
C ASP A 563 -0.37 6.25 -13.21
N ILE A 564 -1.67 6.53 -13.34
CA ILE A 564 -2.71 5.93 -12.49
C ILE A 564 -2.69 4.41 -12.62
N SER A 565 -2.66 3.88 -13.85
CA SER A 565 -2.57 2.43 -14.07
C SER A 565 -1.26 1.85 -13.52
N ALA A 566 -0.12 2.50 -13.73
CA ALA A 566 1.17 2.03 -13.23
C ALA A 566 1.17 1.85 -11.69
N ARG A 567 0.43 2.70 -10.98
CA ARG A 567 0.26 2.65 -9.52
C ARG A 567 -0.73 1.60 -9.05
N ILE A 568 -1.65 1.11 -9.89
CA ILE A 568 -2.54 0.01 -9.54
C ILE A 568 -1.77 -1.32 -9.64
N THR A 569 -1.51 -1.96 -8.50
CA THR A 569 -0.74 -3.21 -8.42
C THR A 569 -1.61 -4.45 -8.63
N ASN A 570 -2.87 -4.39 -8.21
CA ASN A 570 -3.82 -5.49 -8.31
C ASN A 570 -4.33 -5.67 -9.75
N LEU A 571 -4.30 -6.90 -10.26
CA LEU A 571 -4.66 -7.20 -11.65
C LEU A 571 -6.15 -7.01 -11.94
N ASP A 572 -7.03 -7.40 -11.02
CA ASP A 572 -8.47 -7.38 -11.25
C ASP A 572 -8.97 -5.92 -11.29
N ILE A 573 -8.52 -5.10 -10.34
CA ILE A 573 -8.78 -3.65 -10.36
C ILE A 573 -8.17 -2.98 -11.59
N LYS A 574 -7.01 -3.43 -12.07
CA LYS A 574 -6.42 -2.89 -13.31
C LYS A 574 -7.27 -3.21 -14.55
N LYS A 575 -7.98 -4.34 -14.59
CA LYS A 575 -8.95 -4.63 -15.66
C LYS A 575 -10.16 -3.70 -15.56
N SER A 576 -10.72 -3.52 -14.37
CA SER A 576 -11.84 -2.60 -14.15
C SER A 576 -11.45 -1.15 -14.51
N PHE A 577 -10.20 -0.75 -14.28
CA PHE A 577 -9.66 0.54 -14.76
C PHE A 577 -9.63 0.64 -16.29
N VAL A 578 -9.21 -0.42 -17.00
CA VAL A 578 -9.25 -0.47 -18.46
C VAL A 578 -10.67 -0.29 -18.99
N ASP A 579 -11.64 -0.94 -18.37
CA ASP A 579 -13.06 -0.84 -18.75
C ASP A 579 -13.59 0.57 -18.50
N LEU A 580 -13.21 1.19 -17.37
CA LEU A 580 -13.56 2.58 -17.04
C LEU A 580 -13.01 3.56 -18.09
N VAL A 581 -11.74 3.42 -18.47
CA VAL A 581 -11.10 4.25 -19.50
C VAL A 581 -11.80 4.07 -20.84
N LYS A 582 -12.07 2.83 -21.26
CA LYS A 582 -12.81 2.53 -22.50
C LYS A 582 -14.20 3.18 -22.51
N LYS A 583 -14.90 3.12 -21.37
CA LYS A 583 -16.28 3.61 -21.26
C LYS A 583 -16.37 5.13 -21.35
N PHE A 584 -15.41 5.86 -20.78
CA PHE A 584 -15.56 7.30 -20.58
C PHE A 584 -14.54 8.19 -21.30
N HIS A 585 -13.32 7.72 -21.58
CA HIS A 585 -12.29 8.57 -22.17
C HIS A 585 -12.42 8.65 -23.70
N LYS A 586 -12.38 9.87 -24.25
CA LYS A 586 -12.53 10.10 -25.70
C LYS A 586 -11.44 9.45 -26.55
N ASP A 587 -10.22 9.40 -26.01
CA ASP A 587 -9.03 8.87 -26.68
C ASP A 587 -8.58 7.55 -26.03
N TRP A 588 -9.55 6.72 -25.62
CA TRP A 588 -9.29 5.49 -24.90
C TRP A 588 -8.37 4.53 -25.66
N VAL A 589 -8.44 4.49 -27.00
CA VAL A 589 -7.61 3.59 -27.83
C VAL A 589 -6.12 3.89 -27.62
N ASN A 590 -5.70 5.16 -27.71
CA ASN A 590 -4.30 5.54 -27.53
C ASN A 590 -3.82 5.40 -26.08
N VAL A 591 -4.73 5.56 -25.11
CA VAL A 591 -4.44 5.24 -23.70
C VAL A 591 -4.18 3.76 -23.55
N LEU A 592 -5.09 2.88 -24.02
CA LEU A 592 -4.95 1.43 -23.93
C LEU A 592 -3.70 0.92 -24.67
N VAL A 593 -3.41 1.44 -25.87
CA VAL A 593 -2.15 1.13 -26.58
C VAL A 593 -0.93 1.56 -25.76
N GLY A 594 -1.00 2.67 -25.02
CA GLY A 594 0.02 3.06 -24.06
C GLY A 594 0.20 2.06 -22.92
N LEU A 595 -0.92 1.55 -22.36
CA LEU A 595 -0.91 0.55 -21.28
C LEU A 595 -0.22 -0.76 -21.71
N LEU A 596 -0.22 -1.10 -23.01
CA LEU A 596 0.47 -2.29 -23.52
C LEU A 596 2.00 -2.23 -23.37
N PHE A 597 2.57 -1.05 -23.14
CA PHE A 597 3.99 -0.86 -22.84
C PHE A 597 4.32 -0.89 -21.34
N GLU A 598 3.34 -1.07 -20.46
CA GLU A 598 3.60 -1.18 -19.02
C GLU A 598 4.36 -2.46 -18.67
N VAL A 599 5.28 -2.32 -17.71
CA VAL A 599 6.08 -3.40 -17.13
C VAL A 599 5.84 -3.45 -15.61
N PRO A 600 5.64 -4.63 -14.99
CA PRO A 600 5.69 -5.96 -15.58
C PRO A 600 4.48 -6.29 -16.47
N VAL A 601 4.71 -7.11 -17.51
CA VAL A 601 3.63 -7.54 -18.41
C VAL A 601 2.65 -8.44 -17.65
N LYS A 602 1.46 -7.93 -17.38
CA LYS A 602 0.41 -8.61 -16.60
C LYS A 602 -0.97 -8.38 -17.19
N ASN A 603 -1.40 -7.12 -17.24
CA ASN A 603 -2.73 -6.74 -17.75
C ASN A 603 -2.80 -6.69 -19.28
N ASN A 604 -1.65 -6.75 -19.96
CA ASN A 604 -1.51 -6.53 -21.40
C ASN A 604 -2.38 -7.49 -22.21
N LYS A 605 -2.54 -8.75 -21.78
CA LYS A 605 -3.45 -9.71 -22.44
C LYS A 605 -4.90 -9.25 -22.42
N TYR A 606 -5.37 -8.68 -21.31
CA TYR A 606 -6.73 -8.14 -21.21
C TYR A 606 -6.89 -6.93 -22.13
N VAL A 607 -5.94 -6.01 -22.11
CA VAL A 607 -5.95 -4.83 -22.97
C VAL A 607 -5.98 -5.20 -24.46
N VAL A 608 -5.21 -6.20 -24.89
CA VAL A 608 -5.28 -6.72 -26.28
C VAL A 608 -6.67 -7.25 -26.58
N SER A 609 -7.26 -8.07 -25.72
CA SER A 609 -8.61 -8.61 -25.94
C SER A 609 -9.67 -7.50 -26.04
N VAL A 610 -9.52 -6.41 -25.28
CA VAL A 610 -10.43 -5.27 -25.33
C VAL A 610 -10.33 -4.50 -26.66
N LEU A 611 -9.12 -4.32 -27.18
CA LEU A 611 -8.87 -3.67 -28.48
C LEU A 611 -9.31 -4.54 -29.65
N GLU A 612 -9.08 -5.85 -29.55
CA GLU A 612 -9.48 -6.85 -30.54
C GLU A 612 -11.01 -6.96 -30.67
N ASN A 613 -11.72 -7.00 -29.53
CA ASN A 613 -13.19 -7.02 -29.52
C ASN A 613 -13.82 -5.80 -30.23
N ASP A 614 -13.13 -4.66 -30.25
CA ASP A 614 -13.54 -3.43 -30.95
C ASP A 614 -12.87 -3.26 -32.34
N GLN A 615 -12.26 -4.33 -32.86
CA GLN A 615 -11.62 -4.38 -34.18
C GLN A 615 -10.52 -3.32 -34.40
N LYS A 616 -9.78 -2.95 -33.34
CA LYS A 616 -8.67 -1.98 -33.39
C LYS A 616 -7.36 -2.60 -33.90
N HIS A 617 -7.44 -3.31 -35.03
CA HIS A 617 -6.34 -4.11 -35.58
C HIS A 617 -5.19 -3.23 -36.10
N ALA A 618 -5.47 -2.03 -36.61
CA ALA A 618 -4.44 -1.12 -37.10
C ALA A 618 -3.54 -0.63 -35.94
N GLU A 619 -4.16 -0.28 -34.82
CA GLU A 619 -3.48 0.16 -33.62
C GLU A 619 -2.71 -0.97 -32.93
N LEU A 620 -3.25 -2.20 -32.94
CA LEU A 620 -2.54 -3.39 -32.48
C LEU A 620 -1.32 -3.71 -33.35
N ASN A 621 -1.43 -3.62 -34.68
CA ASN A 621 -0.28 -3.79 -35.56
C ASN A 621 0.79 -2.71 -35.32
N LEU A 622 0.39 -1.45 -35.17
CA LEU A 622 1.31 -0.36 -34.85
C LEU A 622 2.01 -0.61 -33.51
N PHE A 623 1.29 -1.12 -32.51
CA PHE A 623 1.86 -1.53 -31.23
C PHE A 623 2.91 -2.64 -31.41
N ILE A 624 2.57 -3.72 -32.13
CA ILE A 624 3.48 -4.85 -32.37
C ILE A 624 4.75 -4.37 -33.09
N GLU A 625 4.59 -3.56 -34.14
CA GLU A 625 5.71 -2.99 -34.89
C GLU A 625 6.58 -2.08 -33.99
N THR A 626 5.94 -1.23 -33.18
CA THR A 626 6.66 -0.35 -32.25
C THR A 626 7.42 -1.14 -31.19
N ALA A 627 6.82 -2.19 -30.62
CA ALA A 627 7.47 -3.08 -29.67
C ALA A 627 8.67 -3.81 -30.33
N ALA A 628 8.52 -4.28 -31.56
CA ALA A 628 9.59 -4.93 -32.32
C ALA A 628 10.74 -3.98 -32.68
N ASN A 629 10.44 -2.72 -33.00
CA ASN A 629 11.44 -1.70 -33.32
C ASN A 629 12.17 -1.18 -32.07
N ARG A 630 11.47 -1.13 -30.92
CA ARG A 630 12.01 -0.70 -29.63
C ARG A 630 12.39 -1.86 -28.71
N ALA A 631 12.74 -3.01 -29.28
CA ALA A 631 13.07 -4.24 -28.54
C ALA A 631 14.20 -4.07 -27.50
N LYS A 632 15.14 -3.12 -27.72
CA LYS A 632 16.20 -2.81 -26.75
C LYS A 632 15.74 -1.91 -25.61
N GLU A 633 14.80 -1.00 -25.87
CA GLU A 633 14.27 -0.06 -24.87
C GLU A 633 13.27 -0.76 -23.95
N ASN A 634 12.38 -1.57 -24.53
CA ASN A 634 11.33 -2.30 -23.80
C ASN A 634 11.42 -3.82 -24.07
N PRO A 635 12.49 -4.49 -23.60
CA PRO A 635 12.73 -5.90 -23.91
C PRO A 635 11.66 -6.83 -23.36
N GLU A 636 11.10 -6.55 -22.17
CA GLU A 636 10.06 -7.40 -21.57
C GLU A 636 8.76 -7.40 -22.41
N VAL A 637 8.34 -6.23 -22.89
CA VAL A 637 7.14 -6.09 -23.74
C VAL A 637 7.37 -6.75 -25.10
N PHE A 638 8.52 -6.50 -25.73
CA PHE A 638 8.87 -7.13 -27.00
C PHE A 638 8.90 -8.66 -26.88
N LEU A 639 9.56 -9.21 -25.86
CA LEU A 639 9.64 -10.66 -25.68
C LEU A 639 8.28 -11.29 -25.40
N TRP A 640 7.40 -10.61 -24.68
CA TRP A 640 6.02 -11.04 -24.52
C TRP A 640 5.29 -11.12 -25.87
N VAL A 641 5.35 -10.06 -26.68
CA VAL A 641 4.74 -10.03 -28.02
C VAL A 641 5.31 -11.11 -28.93
N ALA A 642 6.65 -11.23 -28.99
CA ALA A 642 7.33 -12.22 -29.79
C ALA A 642 6.94 -13.65 -29.38
N LYS A 643 6.86 -13.92 -28.07
CA LYS A 643 6.40 -15.21 -27.55
C LYS A 643 4.96 -15.49 -27.95
N SER A 644 4.05 -14.52 -27.80
CA SER A 644 2.63 -14.69 -28.15
C SER A 644 2.42 -15.02 -29.63
N ILE A 645 3.17 -14.38 -30.53
CA ILE A 645 3.06 -14.63 -31.98
C ILE A 645 3.76 -15.94 -32.38
N LEU A 646 4.98 -16.17 -31.90
CA LEU A 646 5.77 -17.34 -32.29
C LEU A 646 5.21 -18.64 -31.72
N TRP A 647 4.63 -18.61 -30.52
CA TRP A 647 3.99 -19.79 -29.92
C TRP A 647 2.52 -19.94 -30.33
N HIS A 648 2.10 -19.31 -31.43
CA HIS A 648 0.75 -19.45 -31.99
C HIS A 648 -0.37 -19.13 -30.99
N THR A 649 -0.09 -18.26 -30.02
CA THR A 649 -1.13 -17.76 -29.10
C THR A 649 -1.95 -16.65 -29.77
N TRP A 650 -1.30 -15.89 -30.66
CA TRP A 650 -1.95 -14.97 -31.59
C TRP A 650 -1.78 -15.55 -33.00
N GLU A 651 -2.88 -15.94 -33.64
CA GLU A 651 -2.94 -16.47 -35.01
C GLU A 651 -4.07 -15.83 -35.81
N GLU A 652 -4.10 -14.50 -35.80
CA GLU A 652 -5.17 -13.74 -36.43
C GLU A 652 -4.76 -13.19 -37.80
N ASP A 653 -5.70 -13.22 -38.75
CA ASP A 653 -5.49 -12.78 -40.15
C ASP A 653 -5.06 -11.32 -40.28
N TRP A 654 -5.33 -10.50 -39.26
CA TRP A 654 -5.02 -9.08 -39.28
C TRP A 654 -3.56 -8.75 -38.94
N MET A 655 -2.77 -9.70 -38.43
CA MET A 655 -1.39 -9.44 -38.04
C MET A 655 -0.45 -9.34 -39.26
N ASN A 656 0.24 -8.20 -39.38
CA ASN A 656 1.17 -7.94 -40.48
C ASN A 656 2.64 -8.00 -40.03
N VAL A 657 3.08 -9.15 -39.50
CA VAL A 657 4.46 -9.32 -39.02
C VAL A 657 5.05 -10.65 -39.47
N SER A 658 6.26 -10.58 -40.02
CA SER A 658 7.02 -11.78 -40.39
C SER A 658 7.53 -12.51 -39.14
N ARG A 659 7.13 -13.77 -38.96
CA ARG A 659 7.66 -14.66 -37.90
C ARG A 659 9.19 -14.80 -38.00
N GLN A 660 9.72 -14.89 -39.22
CA GLN A 660 11.16 -14.93 -39.46
C GLN A 660 11.87 -13.67 -38.95
N ASP A 661 11.31 -12.48 -39.20
CA ASP A 661 11.89 -11.21 -38.71
C ASP A 661 11.83 -11.12 -37.17
N LEU A 662 10.75 -11.58 -36.55
CA LEU A 662 10.65 -11.63 -35.07
C LEU A 662 11.74 -12.51 -34.47
N ILE A 663 12.00 -13.70 -35.03
CA ILE A 663 13.08 -14.59 -34.58
C ILE A 663 14.43 -13.88 -34.67
N LEU A 664 14.73 -13.21 -35.80
CA LEU A 664 15.97 -12.46 -35.95
C LEU A 664 16.07 -11.31 -34.93
N ARG A 665 14.97 -10.65 -34.58
CA ARG A 665 14.95 -9.60 -33.55
C ARG A 665 15.18 -10.16 -32.15
N VAL A 666 14.60 -11.31 -31.80
CA VAL A 666 14.87 -12.02 -30.54
C VAL A 666 16.37 -12.38 -30.46
N LEU A 667 16.94 -12.92 -31.53
CA LEU A 667 18.37 -13.25 -31.60
C LEU A 667 19.25 -12.00 -31.47
N ARG A 668 18.92 -10.91 -32.16
CA ARG A 668 19.63 -9.62 -32.04
C ARG A 668 19.56 -9.02 -30.64
N LEU A 669 18.51 -9.34 -29.86
CA LEU A 669 18.36 -8.87 -28.48
C LEU A 669 19.25 -9.66 -27.50
N LEU A 670 19.59 -10.93 -27.77
CA LEU A 670 20.44 -11.73 -26.87
C LEU A 670 21.76 -11.03 -26.52
N LYS A 671 22.56 -10.63 -27.51
CA LYS A 671 23.86 -9.99 -27.28
C LYS A 671 23.80 -8.76 -26.35
N PRO A 672 22.92 -7.75 -26.57
CA PRO A 672 22.81 -6.61 -25.67
C PRO A 672 22.19 -6.91 -24.30
N LEU A 673 21.48 -8.04 -24.10
CA LEU A 673 20.94 -8.41 -22.78
C LEU A 673 22.01 -8.59 -21.70
N ASN A 674 23.26 -8.85 -22.07
CA ASN A 674 24.35 -8.88 -21.09
C ASN A 674 24.57 -7.51 -20.40
N LYS A 675 24.23 -6.41 -21.07
CA LYS A 675 24.31 -5.04 -20.53
C LYS A 675 22.97 -4.55 -19.98
N ILE A 676 21.85 -5.00 -20.56
CA ILE A 676 20.50 -4.60 -20.12
C ILE A 676 20.13 -5.32 -18.80
N GLU A 677 20.49 -6.59 -18.68
CA GLU A 677 20.27 -7.43 -17.48
C GLU A 677 21.64 -7.83 -16.89
N GLU A 678 22.34 -6.86 -16.30
CA GLU A 678 23.65 -7.09 -15.65
C GLU A 678 23.54 -8.05 -14.46
N LYS A 679 22.42 -8.00 -13.73
CA LYS A 679 22.09 -8.91 -12.63
C LYS A 679 20.73 -9.55 -12.88
N GLY A 680 20.70 -10.88 -12.91
CA GLY A 680 19.51 -11.67 -13.26
C GLY A 680 19.67 -12.40 -14.58
N THR A 681 18.73 -13.31 -14.85
CA THR A 681 18.69 -14.12 -16.07
C THR A 681 17.27 -14.23 -16.63
N LYS A 682 16.31 -13.40 -16.18
CA LYS A 682 14.90 -13.52 -16.56
C LYS A 682 14.75 -13.30 -18.06
N LEU A 683 15.25 -12.19 -18.58
CA LEU A 683 15.10 -11.85 -20.01
C LEU A 683 15.93 -12.80 -20.89
N LYS A 684 17.15 -13.15 -20.44
CA LYS A 684 18.00 -14.15 -21.11
C LYS A 684 17.29 -15.50 -21.24
N ASN A 685 16.72 -15.98 -20.13
CA ASN A 685 15.97 -17.23 -20.09
C ASN A 685 14.70 -17.15 -20.95
N THR A 686 13.99 -16.02 -20.96
CA THR A 686 12.81 -15.84 -21.83
C THR A 686 13.17 -15.88 -23.31
N CYS A 687 14.27 -15.22 -23.76
CA CYS A 687 14.73 -15.36 -25.14
C CYS A 687 15.05 -16.82 -25.49
N HIS A 688 15.78 -17.51 -24.60
CA HIS A 688 16.13 -18.91 -24.79
C HIS A 688 14.88 -19.80 -24.85
N GLU A 689 13.91 -19.58 -23.95
CA GLU A 689 12.63 -20.29 -23.93
C GLU A 689 11.83 -20.06 -25.22
N ILE A 690 11.76 -18.83 -25.73
CA ILE A 690 11.04 -18.53 -26.99
C ILE A 690 11.63 -19.32 -28.16
N LEU A 691 12.96 -19.37 -28.27
CA LEU A 691 13.67 -19.98 -29.39
C LEU A 691 13.74 -21.52 -29.28
N PHE A 692 14.07 -22.03 -28.08
CA PHE A 692 14.42 -23.43 -27.84
C PHE A 692 13.44 -24.17 -26.90
N GLY A 693 12.40 -23.50 -26.42
CA GLY A 693 11.31 -24.15 -25.69
C GLY A 693 10.51 -25.10 -26.60
N ASN A 694 9.66 -25.93 -25.98
CA ASN A 694 8.85 -26.95 -26.69
C ASN A 694 9.68 -27.80 -27.66
N ASP A 695 10.74 -28.44 -27.15
CA ASP A 695 11.66 -29.27 -27.93
C ASP A 695 12.26 -28.56 -29.15
N ALA A 696 12.53 -27.26 -29.02
CA ALA A 696 13.08 -26.40 -30.08
C ALA A 696 12.20 -26.33 -31.34
N ALA A 697 10.88 -26.48 -31.21
CA ALA A 697 9.94 -26.44 -32.33
C ALA A 697 10.06 -25.16 -33.17
N ILE A 698 10.15 -23.99 -32.53
CA ILE A 698 10.18 -22.69 -33.21
C ILE A 698 11.44 -22.53 -34.07
N ILE A 699 12.62 -22.78 -33.49
CA ILE A 699 13.87 -22.68 -34.25
C ILE A 699 13.98 -23.77 -35.32
N THR A 700 13.43 -24.97 -35.06
CA THR A 700 13.37 -26.07 -36.04
C THR A 700 12.53 -25.68 -37.25
N GLU A 701 11.31 -25.17 -37.03
CA GLU A 701 10.43 -24.68 -38.10
C GLU A 701 11.11 -23.54 -38.89
N ALA A 702 11.74 -22.61 -38.17
CA ALA A 702 12.46 -21.50 -38.79
C ALA A 702 13.61 -21.96 -39.69
N ILE A 703 14.35 -23.00 -39.30
CA ILE A 703 15.42 -23.60 -40.11
C ILE A 703 14.85 -24.40 -41.29
N GLN A 704 13.77 -25.16 -41.08
CA GLN A 704 13.14 -25.97 -42.12
C GLN A 704 12.57 -25.09 -43.25
N ASN A 705 11.89 -24.01 -42.89
CA ASN A 705 11.20 -23.11 -43.81
C ASN A 705 12.05 -21.92 -44.28
N GLY A 706 13.21 -21.68 -43.65
CA GLY A 706 14.14 -20.62 -44.00
C GLY A 706 14.94 -20.89 -45.26
N ASP A 707 15.30 -19.82 -45.97
CA ASP A 707 16.30 -19.88 -47.03
C ASP A 707 17.73 -19.91 -46.47
N SER A 708 18.71 -20.20 -47.32
CA SER A 708 20.12 -20.33 -46.89
C SER A 708 20.69 -19.05 -46.29
N GLU A 709 20.22 -17.87 -46.70
CA GLU A 709 20.69 -16.59 -46.16
C GLU A 709 20.12 -16.34 -44.75
N TYR A 710 18.83 -16.63 -44.56
CA TYR A 710 18.13 -16.56 -43.28
C TYR A 710 18.76 -17.50 -42.24
N ILE A 711 18.99 -18.77 -42.60
CA ILE A 711 19.57 -19.76 -41.68
C ILE A 711 20.99 -19.34 -41.26
N ARG A 712 21.79 -18.82 -42.19
CA ARG A 712 23.13 -18.27 -41.88
C ARG A 712 23.05 -17.10 -40.91
N LYS A 713 22.11 -16.16 -41.11
CA LYS A 713 21.88 -15.05 -40.18
C LYS A 713 21.46 -15.53 -38.79
N VAL A 714 20.58 -16.53 -38.70
CA VAL A 714 20.15 -17.13 -37.44
C VAL A 714 21.35 -17.68 -36.66
N TYR A 715 22.18 -18.48 -37.31
CA TYR A 715 23.36 -19.08 -36.67
C TYR A 715 24.40 -18.02 -36.27
N ALA A 716 24.72 -17.08 -37.17
CA ALA A 716 25.69 -16.01 -36.89
C ALA A 716 25.30 -15.17 -35.67
N LEU A 717 24.03 -14.74 -35.59
CA LEU A 717 23.54 -13.95 -34.46
C LEU A 717 23.60 -14.72 -33.14
N TYR A 718 23.34 -16.03 -33.14
CA TYR A 718 23.40 -16.86 -31.94
C TYR A 718 24.85 -17.14 -31.51
N ARG A 719 25.75 -17.43 -32.47
CA ARG A 719 27.17 -17.70 -32.23
C ARG A 719 27.89 -16.51 -31.58
N GLU A 720 27.51 -15.29 -31.94
CA GLU A 720 28.08 -14.03 -31.42
C GLU A 720 27.68 -13.68 -29.97
N VAL A 721 26.82 -14.45 -29.31
CA VAL A 721 26.37 -14.15 -27.94
C VAL A 721 27.44 -14.59 -26.93
N PRO A 722 28.03 -13.68 -26.13
CA PRO A 722 29.23 -13.96 -25.35
C PRO A 722 29.01 -14.83 -24.12
N TYR A 723 27.77 -14.93 -23.64
CA TYR A 723 27.42 -15.67 -22.41
C TYR A 723 26.73 -17.01 -22.70
N ILE A 724 26.63 -17.41 -23.98
CA ILE A 724 26.12 -18.73 -24.39
C ILE A 724 27.33 -19.66 -24.50
N GLU A 725 27.21 -20.83 -23.87
CA GLU A 725 28.27 -21.84 -23.84
C GLU A 725 28.51 -22.42 -25.22
N GLU A 726 29.76 -22.79 -25.52
CA GLU A 726 30.12 -23.32 -26.85
C GLU A 726 29.33 -24.60 -27.18
N THR A 727 29.09 -25.42 -26.16
CA THR A 727 28.25 -26.63 -26.29
C THR A 727 26.80 -26.36 -26.73
N GLU A 728 26.24 -25.19 -26.43
CA GLU A 728 24.90 -24.81 -26.87
C GLU A 728 24.91 -24.32 -28.32
N LYS A 729 25.97 -23.62 -28.73
CA LYS A 729 26.18 -23.21 -30.12
C LYS A 729 26.36 -24.43 -31.03
N ASP A 730 27.12 -25.43 -30.57
CA ASP A 730 27.33 -26.69 -31.28
C ASP A 730 26.02 -27.47 -31.49
N LYS A 731 25.10 -27.44 -30.51
CA LYS A 731 23.78 -28.06 -30.64
C LYS A 731 22.95 -27.42 -31.73
N LEU A 732 22.93 -26.08 -31.81
CA LEU A 732 22.23 -25.38 -32.88
C LEU A 732 22.86 -25.68 -34.25
N LEU A 733 24.19 -25.70 -34.34
CA LEU A 733 24.88 -26.08 -35.58
C LEU A 733 24.52 -27.50 -36.02
N SER A 734 24.55 -28.46 -35.09
CA SER A 734 24.19 -29.86 -35.33
C SER A 734 22.73 -29.99 -35.80
N LEU A 735 21.81 -29.22 -35.18
CA LEU A 735 20.41 -29.15 -35.59
C LEU A 735 20.29 -28.64 -37.03
N ILE A 736 20.96 -27.55 -37.39
CA ILE A 736 20.95 -27.01 -38.75
C ILE A 736 21.49 -28.03 -39.76
N GLN A 737 22.64 -28.64 -39.47
CA GLN A 737 23.24 -29.66 -40.34
C GLN A 737 22.33 -30.87 -40.55
N SER A 738 21.60 -31.29 -39.52
CA SER A 738 20.63 -32.40 -39.64
C SER A 738 19.40 -32.05 -40.48
N LEU A 739 18.92 -30.80 -40.43
CA LEU A 739 17.71 -30.36 -41.13
C LEU A 739 17.99 -29.87 -42.55
N LYS A 740 19.18 -29.31 -42.79
CA LYS A 740 19.63 -28.74 -44.06
C LYS A 740 21.07 -29.20 -44.35
N PRO A 741 21.29 -30.49 -44.66
CA PRO A 741 22.63 -31.03 -44.91
C PRO A 741 23.30 -30.41 -46.15
N ASP A 742 22.51 -29.94 -47.11
CA ASP A 742 22.99 -29.28 -48.33
C ASP A 742 23.31 -27.79 -48.12
N LEU A 743 23.15 -27.26 -46.89
CA LEU A 743 23.52 -25.89 -46.59
C LEU A 743 25.03 -25.76 -46.63
N ILE A 744 25.51 -25.14 -47.71
CA ILE A 744 26.89 -24.68 -47.79
C ILE A 744 27.02 -23.52 -46.81
N TRP A 745 27.61 -23.82 -45.66
CA TRP A 745 28.36 -22.81 -44.93
C TRP A 745 29.46 -22.41 -45.88
N GLU A 746 29.45 -21.17 -46.39
CA GLU A 746 30.68 -20.61 -46.92
C GLU A 746 31.72 -20.90 -45.84
N GLU A 747 32.65 -21.79 -46.14
CA GLU A 747 33.82 -21.94 -45.29
C GLU A 747 34.30 -20.51 -45.10
N GLU A 748 34.60 -20.12 -43.87
CA GLU A 748 35.62 -19.10 -43.71
C GLU A 748 36.84 -19.75 -44.39
N GLU A 749 36.96 -19.53 -45.69
CA GLU A 749 38.19 -19.71 -46.41
C GLU A 749 39.17 -18.91 -45.56
N GLU A 750 40.07 -19.63 -44.89
CA GLU A 750 41.42 -19.16 -44.67
C GLU A 750 42.05 -18.97 -46.07
N GLU A 751 41.47 -18.07 -46.86
CA GLU A 751 42.10 -17.46 -47.99
C GLU A 751 43.05 -16.44 -47.38
N ASP A 752 44.31 -16.88 -47.30
CA ASP A 752 45.44 -16.03 -47.62
C ASP A 752 45.23 -15.38 -49.01
N GLU A 753 44.24 -14.50 -49.14
CA GLU A 753 44.16 -13.51 -50.20
C GLU A 753 44.40 -12.13 -49.56
N GLU A 754 45.62 -11.66 -49.83
CA GLU A 754 45.98 -10.26 -49.78
C GLU A 754 44.93 -9.42 -50.54
N ASP A 755 44.68 -8.23 -49.99
CA ASP A 755 43.92 -7.11 -50.58
C ASP A 755 42.39 -7.26 -50.49
N ASP A 756 41.62 -6.48 -49.71
CA ASP A 756 41.79 -5.07 -49.37
C ASP A 756 40.85 -4.77 -48.18
N VAL A 757 41.40 -4.38 -47.03
CA VAL A 757 40.59 -3.94 -45.87
C VAL A 757 39.72 -2.72 -46.22
N LEU A 758 40.04 -2.01 -47.30
CA LEU A 758 39.20 -0.93 -47.84
C LEU A 758 37.96 -1.44 -48.59
N ALA A 759 37.94 -2.67 -49.12
CA ALA A 759 36.80 -3.22 -49.88
C ALA A 759 35.61 -3.63 -49.00
N ARG A 760 35.81 -3.81 -47.69
CA ARG A 760 34.74 -4.09 -46.70
C ARG A 760 34.12 -2.84 -46.09
N ILE A 761 34.54 -1.66 -46.51
CA ILE A 761 34.00 -0.38 -46.06
C ILE A 761 32.83 -0.03 -46.99
N PRO A 762 31.63 0.27 -46.45
CA PRO A 762 30.54 0.80 -47.28
C PRO A 762 31.05 1.99 -48.11
N GLU A 763 30.69 2.13 -49.40
CA GLU A 763 31.22 3.18 -50.29
C GLU A 763 31.16 4.61 -49.72
N ASN A 764 30.27 4.86 -48.75
CA ASN A 764 30.08 6.16 -48.10
C ASN A 764 30.60 6.24 -46.65
N ALA A 765 31.31 5.22 -46.15
CA ALA A 765 31.77 5.20 -44.76
C ALA A 765 33.09 5.96 -44.56
N VAL A 766 33.15 6.68 -43.45
CA VAL A 766 34.29 7.50 -43.05
C VAL A 766 35.02 6.80 -41.90
N LEU A 767 36.26 6.37 -42.15
CA LEU A 767 37.10 5.77 -41.12
C LEU A 767 37.57 6.82 -40.11
N VAL A 768 37.35 6.55 -38.82
CA VAL A 768 37.72 7.44 -37.71
C VAL A 768 38.21 6.64 -36.52
N THR A 769 39.02 7.23 -35.65
CA THR A 769 39.40 6.55 -34.40
C THR A 769 38.31 6.69 -33.34
N ARG A 770 38.40 5.87 -32.29
CA ARG A 770 37.43 5.89 -31.19
C ARG A 770 37.41 7.22 -30.43
N TRP A 771 38.55 7.89 -30.27
CA TRP A 771 38.57 9.17 -29.54
C TRP A 771 37.99 10.30 -30.39
N ALA A 772 38.30 10.37 -31.70
CA ALA A 772 37.73 11.39 -32.57
C ALA A 772 36.22 11.23 -32.72
N LEU A 773 35.73 9.98 -32.80
CA LEU A 773 34.29 9.71 -32.75
C LEU A 773 33.65 10.20 -31.45
N ASN A 774 34.29 9.97 -30.30
CA ASN A 774 33.75 10.41 -29.02
C ASN A 774 33.74 11.94 -28.88
N GLN A 775 34.76 12.64 -29.37
CA GLN A 775 34.77 14.11 -29.41
C GLN A 775 33.64 14.65 -30.28
N LYS A 776 33.45 14.10 -31.48
CA LYS A 776 32.34 14.49 -32.36
C LYS A 776 30.96 14.20 -31.78
N LYS A 777 30.81 13.13 -30.98
CA LYS A 777 29.58 12.86 -30.23
C LYS A 777 29.36 13.87 -29.11
N ALA A 778 30.41 14.25 -28.38
CA ALA A 778 30.34 15.28 -27.35
C ALA A 778 29.95 16.65 -27.96
N ASP A 779 30.53 17.02 -29.11
CA ASP A 779 30.16 18.23 -29.84
C ASP A 779 28.67 18.20 -30.25
N PHE A 780 28.20 17.07 -30.78
CA PHE A 780 26.79 16.89 -31.14
C PHE A 780 25.87 17.01 -29.92
N GLU A 781 26.20 16.34 -28.82
CA GLU A 781 25.43 16.42 -27.57
C GLU A 781 25.42 17.84 -26.98
N HIS A 782 26.53 18.57 -27.06
CA HIS A 782 26.62 19.97 -26.64
C HIS A 782 25.73 20.87 -27.51
N LEU A 783 25.76 20.72 -28.83
CA LEU A 783 24.90 21.50 -29.73
C LEU A 783 23.41 21.23 -29.49
N VAL A 784 23.02 19.97 -29.26
CA VAL A 784 21.61 19.59 -29.08
C VAL A 784 21.09 19.95 -27.69
N ASN A 785 21.85 19.64 -26.64
CA ASN A 785 21.35 19.73 -25.26
C ASN A 785 21.72 21.05 -24.56
N VAL A 786 22.69 21.79 -25.07
CA VAL A 786 23.11 23.09 -24.52
C VAL A 786 22.72 24.21 -25.48
N GLU A 787 23.40 24.34 -26.62
CA GLU A 787 23.25 25.52 -27.48
C GLU A 787 21.86 25.65 -28.13
N MET A 788 21.25 24.53 -28.55
CA MET A 788 19.90 24.55 -29.13
C MET A 788 18.84 24.91 -28.08
N LEU A 789 19.02 24.47 -26.84
CA LEU A 789 18.13 24.80 -25.72
C LEU A 789 18.28 26.26 -25.31
N GLU A 790 19.51 26.77 -25.21
CA GLU A 790 19.80 28.19 -24.96
C GLU A 790 19.18 29.07 -26.05
N ASN A 791 19.41 28.75 -27.32
CA ASN A 791 18.82 29.50 -28.43
C ASN A 791 17.29 29.46 -28.44
N SER A 792 16.67 28.35 -28.00
CA SER A 792 15.20 28.28 -27.85
C SER A 792 14.68 29.18 -26.73
N ARG A 793 15.45 29.39 -25.66
CA ARG A 793 15.12 30.32 -24.58
C ARG A 793 15.27 31.76 -25.07
N ASP A 794 16.34 32.07 -25.78
CA ASP A 794 16.59 33.39 -26.37
C ASP A 794 15.46 33.81 -27.33
N ILE A 795 14.95 32.87 -28.14
CA ILE A 795 13.77 33.10 -29.00
C ILE A 795 12.53 33.44 -28.17
N GLY A 796 12.28 32.70 -27.08
CA GLY A 796 11.15 32.93 -26.17
C GLY A 796 11.23 34.31 -25.50
N GLU A 797 12.39 34.66 -24.95
CA GLU A 797 12.63 35.97 -24.31
C GLU A 797 12.52 37.13 -25.30
N ALA A 798 13.00 36.97 -26.54
CA ALA A 798 12.84 37.96 -27.59
C ALA A 798 11.38 38.10 -28.08
N GLN A 799 10.58 37.03 -28.00
CA GLN A 799 9.18 37.01 -28.40
C GLN A 799 8.25 37.74 -27.40
N GLU A 800 8.62 37.76 -26.11
CA GLU A 800 7.90 38.49 -25.06
C GLU A 800 8.04 40.01 -25.16
N ARG A 801 9.06 40.51 -25.88
CA ARG A 801 9.35 41.95 -26.03
C ARG A 801 8.46 42.69 -27.04
N GLY A 802 7.47 42.03 -27.64
CA GLY A 802 6.49 42.65 -28.54
C GLY A 802 6.89 42.60 -30.02
N ASP A 803 6.67 43.69 -30.77
CA ASP A 803 6.55 43.70 -32.25
C ASP A 803 7.67 42.96 -33.01
N LEU A 804 7.36 41.73 -33.42
CA LEU A 804 8.31 40.75 -33.96
C LEU A 804 8.87 41.12 -35.34
N ARG A 805 8.22 42.06 -36.06
CA ARG A 805 8.63 42.44 -37.42
C ARG A 805 9.90 43.30 -37.46
N GLU A 806 10.17 44.05 -36.40
CA GLU A 806 11.36 44.93 -36.30
C GLU A 806 12.40 44.46 -35.29
N ASN A 807 12.10 43.44 -34.49
CA ASN A 807 13.02 42.95 -33.47
C ASN A 807 14.27 42.26 -34.07
N ALA A 808 15.41 42.96 -34.04
CA ALA A 808 16.69 42.48 -34.54
C ALA A 808 17.23 41.27 -33.76
N GLU A 809 16.97 41.21 -32.44
CA GLU A 809 17.39 40.08 -31.58
C GLU A 809 16.62 38.81 -31.96
N TYR A 810 15.32 38.92 -32.24
CA TYR A 810 14.51 37.78 -32.70
C TYR A 810 14.98 37.25 -34.06
N LYS A 811 15.29 38.13 -35.02
CA LYS A 811 15.83 37.73 -36.33
C LYS A 811 17.19 37.04 -36.19
N ALA A 812 18.08 37.55 -35.35
CA ALA A 812 19.38 36.95 -35.08
C ALA A 812 19.25 35.56 -34.42
N ALA A 813 18.34 35.40 -33.46
CA ALA A 813 18.08 34.12 -32.78
C ALA A 813 17.47 33.07 -33.73
N MET A 814 16.59 33.50 -34.65
CA MET A 814 16.05 32.63 -35.70
C MET A 814 17.11 32.21 -36.72
N GLU A 815 17.99 33.13 -37.15
CA GLU A 815 19.13 32.79 -38.02
C GLU A 815 20.09 31.81 -37.33
N ARG A 816 20.39 32.03 -36.04
CA ARG A 816 21.18 31.11 -35.22
C ARG A 816 20.50 29.74 -35.10
N GLN A 817 19.17 29.69 -34.96
CA GLN A 817 18.42 28.43 -34.93
C GLN A 817 18.63 27.62 -36.22
N VAL A 818 18.53 28.28 -37.39
CA VAL A 818 18.74 27.63 -38.69
C VAL A 818 20.19 27.16 -38.83
N GLN A 819 21.16 27.94 -38.37
CA GLN A 819 22.58 27.55 -38.38
C GLN A 819 22.85 26.34 -37.49
N LEU A 820 22.34 26.34 -36.25
CA LEU A 820 22.47 25.22 -35.31
C LEU A 820 21.81 23.96 -35.87
N GLN A 821 20.59 24.05 -36.42
CA GLN A 821 19.93 22.91 -37.05
C GLN A 821 20.72 22.35 -38.25
N ALA A 822 21.30 23.22 -39.08
CA ALA A 822 22.15 22.80 -40.19
C ALA A 822 23.43 22.09 -39.70
N GLN A 823 24.06 22.60 -38.63
CA GLN A 823 25.23 21.99 -38.02
C GLN A 823 24.92 20.63 -37.37
N ILE A 824 23.83 20.55 -36.61
CA ILE A 824 23.35 19.31 -35.99
C ILE A 824 23.07 18.27 -37.06
N LYS A 825 22.32 18.63 -38.11
CA LYS A 825 22.00 17.71 -39.22
C LYS A 825 23.26 17.24 -39.96
N LYS A 826 24.23 18.13 -40.16
CA LYS A 826 25.52 17.78 -40.76
C LYS A 826 26.31 16.81 -39.88
N LEU A 827 26.45 17.09 -38.59
CA LEU A 827 27.14 16.21 -37.63
C LEU A 827 26.43 14.87 -37.46
N GLU A 828 25.09 14.86 -37.45
CA GLU A 828 24.30 13.63 -37.39
C GLU A 828 24.56 12.74 -38.63
N SER A 829 24.62 13.35 -39.82
CA SER A 829 24.95 12.65 -41.06
C SER A 829 26.40 12.13 -41.06
N GLU A 830 27.35 12.93 -40.57
CA GLU A 830 28.75 12.53 -40.42
C GLU A 830 28.89 11.36 -39.43
N LEU A 831 28.20 11.41 -38.29
CA LEU A 831 28.22 10.35 -37.27
C LEU A 831 27.58 9.05 -37.77
N LYS A 832 26.54 9.11 -38.62
CA LYS A 832 25.91 7.92 -39.22
C LYS A 832 26.81 7.15 -40.17
N THR A 833 27.76 7.83 -40.80
CA THR A 833 28.69 7.25 -41.78
C THR A 833 30.04 6.85 -41.16
N ALA A 834 30.28 7.19 -39.89
CA ALA A 834 31.54 6.92 -39.22
C ALA A 834 31.73 5.45 -38.84
N VAL A 835 32.86 4.87 -39.20
CA VAL A 835 33.28 3.51 -38.83
C VAL A 835 34.56 3.59 -38.02
N VAL A 836 34.56 2.94 -36.85
CA VAL A 836 35.69 2.99 -35.91
C VAL A 836 36.83 2.09 -36.40
N LEU A 837 38.01 2.68 -36.57
CA LEU A 837 39.26 1.99 -36.85
C LEU A 837 39.72 1.16 -35.65
N ASP A 838 40.05 -0.11 -35.91
CA ASP A 838 40.75 -0.95 -34.93
C ASP A 838 42.27 -0.79 -35.10
N LEU A 839 42.89 -0.10 -34.14
CA LEU A 839 44.34 0.17 -34.14
C LEU A 839 45.16 -0.99 -33.54
N SER A 840 44.52 -2.02 -32.99
CA SER A 840 45.20 -3.10 -32.27
C SER A 840 45.86 -4.14 -33.18
N ASN A 841 45.37 -4.28 -34.42
CA ASN A 841 45.82 -5.28 -35.39
C ASN A 841 46.29 -4.68 -36.73
N VAL A 842 46.88 -3.48 -36.70
CA VAL A 842 47.45 -2.86 -37.91
C VAL A 842 48.76 -3.57 -38.29
N LYS A 843 48.84 -4.09 -39.52
CA LYS A 843 50.08 -4.62 -40.12
C LYS A 843 51.01 -3.46 -40.53
N THR A 844 52.32 -3.63 -40.30
CA THR A 844 53.36 -2.61 -40.52
C THR A 844 54.31 -2.97 -41.67
N ASP A 845 53.96 -3.96 -42.47
CA ASP A 845 54.69 -4.40 -43.67
C ASP A 845 54.58 -3.39 -44.83
N ARG A 846 53.49 -2.62 -44.86
CA ARG A 846 53.22 -1.48 -45.75
C ARG A 846 52.53 -0.35 -44.98
N ILE A 847 52.62 0.87 -45.50
CA ILE A 847 51.98 2.05 -44.90
C ILE A 847 50.46 1.88 -45.02
N ASN A 848 49.79 1.67 -43.89
CA ASN A 848 48.35 1.53 -43.77
C ASN A 848 47.77 2.61 -42.84
N ILE A 849 46.45 2.74 -42.82
CA ILE A 849 45.76 3.57 -41.83
C ILE A 849 45.99 2.95 -40.44
N GLY A 850 46.44 3.75 -39.47
CA GLY A 850 46.89 3.28 -38.16
C GLY A 850 48.41 3.06 -38.03
N THR A 851 49.21 3.48 -39.02
CA THR A 851 50.68 3.39 -38.97
C THR A 851 51.34 4.75 -38.70
N THR A 852 52.52 4.70 -38.09
CA THR A 852 53.45 5.83 -37.93
C THR A 852 54.64 5.60 -38.85
N VAL A 853 54.94 6.59 -39.70
CA VAL A 853 55.93 6.48 -40.77
C VAL A 853 57.01 7.52 -40.59
N LYS A 854 58.28 7.09 -40.69
CA LYS A 854 59.42 8.00 -40.71
C LYS A 854 59.88 8.19 -42.14
N LEU A 855 59.87 9.43 -42.61
CA LEU A 855 60.16 9.81 -43.97
C LEU A 855 61.43 10.66 -44.01
N LYS A 856 62.25 10.51 -45.05
CA LYS A 856 63.35 11.41 -45.35
C LYS A 856 63.05 12.20 -46.61
N ASN A 857 63.02 13.52 -46.51
CA ASN A 857 62.92 14.38 -47.68
C ASN A 857 64.23 14.29 -48.46
N GLU A 858 64.17 13.85 -49.73
CA GLU A 858 65.38 13.66 -50.54
C GLU A 858 66.01 14.99 -50.99
N SER A 859 65.23 16.08 -51.03
CA SER A 859 65.70 17.41 -51.43
C SER A 859 66.37 18.17 -50.28
N SER A 860 65.83 18.08 -49.05
CA SER A 860 66.41 18.78 -47.87
C SER A 860 67.27 17.87 -46.98
N GLY A 861 67.14 16.55 -47.10
CA GLY A 861 67.82 15.57 -46.26
C GLY A 861 67.22 15.39 -44.85
N GLU A 862 66.17 16.15 -44.51
CA GLU A 862 65.53 16.13 -43.19
C GLU A 862 64.61 14.92 -43.01
N ASN A 863 64.56 14.41 -41.77
CA ASN A 863 63.68 13.32 -41.39
C ASN A 863 62.43 13.87 -40.69
N GLN A 864 61.25 13.42 -41.12
CA GLN A 864 59.95 13.78 -40.54
C GLN A 864 59.17 12.52 -40.19
N THR A 865 58.39 12.56 -39.12
CA THR A 865 57.57 11.42 -38.68
C THR A 865 56.11 11.81 -38.68
N TYR A 866 55.27 11.03 -39.36
CA TYR A 866 53.84 11.27 -39.45
C TYR A 866 53.04 10.03 -39.05
N SER A 867 51.93 10.25 -38.35
CA SER A 867 50.96 9.19 -38.03
C SER A 867 49.76 9.33 -38.96
N ILE A 868 49.42 8.27 -39.69
CA ILE A 868 48.30 8.29 -40.64
C ILE A 868 47.09 7.66 -39.98
N LEU A 869 46.07 8.47 -39.69
CA LEU A 869 44.85 8.04 -39.00
C LEU A 869 43.58 8.39 -39.80
N GLY A 870 42.41 8.29 -39.17
CA GLY A 870 41.11 8.51 -39.79
C GLY A 870 40.85 9.95 -40.23
N ALA A 871 39.67 10.19 -40.80
CA ALA A 871 39.31 11.47 -41.42
C ALA A 871 39.24 12.63 -40.41
N TRP A 872 38.85 12.34 -39.16
CA TRP A 872 38.65 13.33 -38.10
C TRP A 872 39.80 13.40 -37.11
N ASP A 873 40.89 12.67 -37.39
CA ASP A 873 42.01 12.48 -36.47
C ASP A 873 43.17 13.44 -36.70
N ALA A 874 43.10 14.27 -37.75
CA ALA A 874 44.18 15.16 -38.13
C ALA A 874 44.51 16.17 -37.03
N ASP A 875 45.77 16.19 -36.61
CA ASP A 875 46.31 17.07 -35.58
C ASP A 875 47.74 17.44 -35.97
N THR A 876 47.94 18.68 -36.42
CA THR A 876 49.23 19.17 -36.92
C THR A 876 50.28 19.28 -35.81
N GLU A 877 49.87 19.52 -34.57
CA GLU A 877 50.81 19.63 -33.44
C GLU A 877 51.37 18.26 -33.07
N LYS A 878 50.57 17.21 -33.28
CA LYS A 878 50.94 15.80 -33.01
C LYS A 878 51.49 15.08 -34.24
N ASN A 879 51.73 15.77 -35.35
CA ASN A 879 52.10 15.17 -36.62
C ASN A 879 51.15 14.03 -37.07
N ILE A 880 49.86 14.14 -36.72
CA ILE A 880 48.83 13.21 -37.17
C ILE A 880 48.18 13.77 -38.42
N ILE A 881 48.24 13.01 -39.51
CA ILE A 881 47.62 13.38 -40.77
C ILE A 881 46.47 12.42 -41.09
N SER A 882 45.41 12.96 -41.67
CA SER A 882 44.32 12.13 -42.17
C SER A 882 44.79 11.31 -43.37
N TYR A 883 44.30 10.07 -43.48
CA TYR A 883 44.45 9.26 -44.69
C TYR A 883 43.93 9.95 -45.96
N GLN A 884 43.04 10.93 -45.83
CA GLN A 884 42.52 11.71 -46.94
C GLN A 884 43.47 12.81 -47.43
N SER A 885 44.52 13.13 -46.66
CA SER A 885 45.48 14.17 -47.01
C SER A 885 46.32 13.79 -48.25
N PRO A 886 46.75 14.78 -49.07
CA PRO A 886 47.54 14.51 -50.27
C PRO A 886 48.84 13.73 -49.98
N LEU A 887 49.51 14.05 -48.87
CA LEU A 887 50.71 13.35 -48.42
C LEU A 887 50.39 11.90 -48.03
N ALA A 888 49.37 11.66 -47.19
CA ALA A 888 48.99 10.30 -46.81
C ALA A 888 48.60 9.45 -48.03
N LYS A 889 47.82 9.99 -48.97
CA LYS A 889 47.43 9.29 -50.21
C LYS A 889 48.65 8.87 -51.06
N SER A 890 49.70 9.68 -51.09
CA SER A 890 50.94 9.33 -51.80
C SER A 890 51.78 8.24 -51.10
N LEU A 891 51.54 8.04 -49.80
CA LEU A 891 52.30 7.12 -48.94
C LEU A 891 51.60 5.77 -48.74
N LEU A 892 50.26 5.72 -48.76
CA LEU A 892 49.51 4.48 -48.55
C LEU A 892 49.97 3.37 -49.50
N GLY A 893 50.18 2.17 -48.94
CA GLY A 893 50.65 0.98 -49.66
C GLY A 893 52.16 0.90 -49.91
N LYS A 894 52.93 1.97 -49.66
CA LYS A 894 54.41 1.95 -49.80
C LYS A 894 55.08 1.12 -48.69
N ARG A 895 56.24 0.55 -48.99
CA ARG A 895 57.04 -0.27 -48.06
C ARG A 895 58.31 0.47 -47.62
N ILE A 896 58.99 -0.03 -46.59
CA ILE A 896 60.27 0.53 -46.14
C ILE A 896 61.28 0.49 -47.30
N GLY A 897 61.90 1.63 -47.59
CA GLY A 897 62.85 1.81 -48.70
C GLY A 897 62.23 2.44 -49.95
N ASP A 898 60.90 2.46 -50.09
CA ASP A 898 60.22 3.08 -51.23
C ASP A 898 60.29 4.61 -51.17
N THR A 899 60.20 5.25 -52.34
CA THR A 899 60.10 6.71 -52.46
C THR A 899 58.69 7.11 -52.91
N ALA A 900 58.04 7.98 -52.14
CA ALA A 900 56.76 8.62 -52.47
C ALA A 900 57.01 10.04 -53.00
N ALA A 901 56.33 10.41 -54.08
CA ALA A 901 56.41 11.75 -54.66
C ALA A 901 55.14 12.52 -54.33
N LEU A 902 55.29 13.67 -53.69
CA LEU A 902 54.20 14.60 -53.39
C LEU A 902 54.27 15.77 -54.37
N ASN A 903 53.23 15.90 -55.19
CA ASN A 903 53.06 17.04 -56.10
C ASN A 903 52.13 18.07 -55.46
N LEU A 904 52.71 19.14 -54.92
CA LEU A 904 51.95 20.29 -54.39
C LEU A 904 52.27 21.51 -55.25
N GLY A 905 51.26 22.09 -55.90
CA GLY A 905 51.41 23.34 -56.65
C GLY A 905 52.40 23.31 -57.82
N GLY A 906 52.68 22.14 -58.39
CA GLY A 906 53.61 21.97 -59.51
C GLY A 906 55.08 21.67 -59.12
N ALA A 907 55.40 21.64 -57.82
CA ALA A 907 56.69 21.20 -57.32
C ALA A 907 56.61 19.74 -56.81
N GLU A 908 57.48 18.88 -57.34
CA GLU A 908 57.60 17.48 -56.91
C GLU A 908 58.59 17.38 -55.74
N THR A 909 58.10 16.96 -54.57
CA THR A 909 58.96 16.65 -53.41
C THR A 909 58.97 15.16 -53.18
N LYS A 910 60.16 14.55 -53.11
CA LYS A 910 60.33 13.11 -52.93
C LYS A 910 60.66 12.77 -51.49
N PHE A 911 59.95 11.79 -50.93
CA PHE A 911 60.09 11.29 -49.58
C PHE A 911 60.44 9.82 -49.60
N LYS A 912 61.57 9.44 -49.00
CA LYS A 912 61.95 8.04 -48.82
C LYS A 912 61.42 7.50 -47.50
N VAL A 913 60.73 6.36 -47.52
CA VAL A 913 60.22 5.68 -46.33
C VAL A 913 61.37 4.99 -45.62
N LEU A 914 61.69 5.43 -44.40
CA LEU A 914 62.76 4.88 -43.57
C LEU A 914 62.27 3.81 -42.61
N ASP A 915 61.08 4.00 -42.05
CA ASP A 915 60.51 3.11 -41.03
C ASP A 915 58.99 3.16 -41.05
N ILE A 916 58.36 2.03 -40.71
CA ILE A 916 56.91 1.88 -40.57
C ILE A 916 56.67 1.13 -39.26
N SER A 917 56.00 1.79 -38.32
CA SER A 917 55.62 1.22 -37.04
C SER A 917 54.13 1.40 -36.79
N ARG A 918 53.59 0.65 -35.84
CA ARG A 918 52.18 0.77 -35.44
C ARG A 918 51.99 2.04 -34.63
N PHE A 919 50.92 2.78 -34.89
CA PHE A 919 50.58 3.95 -34.07
C PHE A 919 50.31 3.53 -32.62
N SER A 920 51.00 4.17 -31.68
CA SER A 920 50.77 4.04 -30.24
C SER A 920 50.63 5.43 -29.62
N LEU A 921 49.62 5.60 -28.76
CA LEU A 921 49.38 6.84 -28.02
C LEU A 921 50.49 7.15 -26.99
N GLN A 922 51.28 6.14 -26.58
CA GLN A 922 52.35 6.31 -25.58
C GLN A 922 53.67 6.87 -26.15
N SER A 923 53.86 6.86 -27.47
CA SER A 923 55.12 7.22 -28.12
C SER A 923 55.31 8.71 -28.45
N GLN A 924 54.40 9.59 -28.01
CA GLN A 924 54.48 11.04 -28.29
C GLN A 924 54.77 11.94 -27.08
N GLU A 925 55.06 11.37 -25.91
CA GLU A 925 55.59 12.12 -24.75
C GLU A 925 57.12 12.02 -24.61
N SER A 926 57.83 11.71 -25.69
CA SER A 926 59.31 11.55 -25.72
C SER A 926 60.00 12.67 -26.49
#